data_AF-Q8NNL3-F1
#
_entry.id   AF-Q8NNL3-F1
#
_cell.length_a   1.000
_cell.length_b   1.000
_cell.length_c   1.000
_cell.angle_alpha   90.00
_cell.angle_beta   90.00
_cell.angle_gamma   90.00
#
_symmetry.space_group_name_H-M   'P 1'
#
loop_
_entity.id
_entity.type
_entity.pdbx_description
1 polymer ?
#
loop_
_entity_poly.entity_id
_entity_poly.type
_entity_poly.pdbx_seq_one_letter_code
_entity_poly.pdbx_strand_id
1 'polypeptide(L)'
;MDGTEGNLSQFQWRDMATNQTLRKALLVLSTIALLLTLWPSIFNVRAIESFVFFFHIDTDVYRAGANAFLHGENLYTQDYQVGSIQLPFTYPPISAALFVPLAILASSVAGIALTLISTVLLWWSVAIVLRRVLKGLTDADSRFVSYLILPMALSTEPVFQTLQFGQVNIILMALVLMDTFTKKPWLPRGFWIGLAASIKLTPAVFGLYFLVKKDWKGAGVAIASGVGFSALAFILSPSSSKIYWTETLNDPSRIGNLSYIANQSVRGTLSRMMHEQQDLVEKLWLVAVVLCLAAVAVAMWRVVRAGNPYGAVMLNSLIALLCSPVSWSHHWVWLIPIAIGLGASAWNQRRTAPGIAATAGVLALLTTIPMFITTFWNMPYDSESYPFWPLILQPSGNAYVVVVIAILIVAIVNPTVLGSGNKAVSGQAEKKSSPALLVVLAIAIFYLFANIWFKGNNQNKALIQYPLQTMEGRGLTDFGELIFEFAASSNQLVSLWIIGALNAIALAITLWFLLQRFAGKKSSWLIYLSTVAVALMMFSVQDALQFGSLTLVALALITVDVLSVREIGRRGLLTGLAAALFGWPILIVIGFLIHRRYAATITTTVTAAVLWILGILLNPDAFNLNLLRQWFSGRDGRDNLSFYAFLARWVSESPVMMFVWFIVALGLGAWAIHRTWSHGFKDLSAALSIALPTLVLPIVELHHLVLLLPLIAVLLRQGRVAISYLIGFIYLVSWTPQHLSYSTVFPLNDPAPEGYVAHFGWYLLVEPMAVAPAAIILGAFIACAATTPKTSQLVQVDKSSAENTK
;
A
#
# COMPACT_ATOMS: atom_id res chain seq x y z
N MET A 1 -11.15 -9.43 46.48
CA MET A 1 -10.13 -9.94 45.54
C MET A 1 -10.65 -9.64 44.15
N ASP A 2 -10.36 -8.44 43.69
CA ASP A 2 -11.01 -7.78 42.57
C ASP A 2 -9.93 -7.04 41.78
N GLY A 3 -10.00 -7.12 40.45
CA GLY A 3 -9.47 -6.11 39.53
C GLY A 3 -7.96 -5.83 39.50
N THR A 4 -7.17 -6.74 38.92
CA THR A 4 -5.94 -6.36 38.18
C THR A 4 -6.14 -6.55 36.68
N GLU A 5 -7.25 -6.03 36.14
CA GLU A 5 -7.29 -5.66 34.73
C GLU A 5 -6.39 -4.42 34.57
N GLY A 6 -5.10 -4.66 34.33
CA GLY A 6 -4.17 -3.65 33.90
C GLY A 6 -4.78 -2.86 32.75
N ASN A 7 -4.97 -1.57 32.98
CA ASN A 7 -5.63 -0.63 32.10
C ASN A 7 -4.84 -0.52 30.76
N LEU A 8 -5.13 -1.40 29.80
CA LEU A 8 -4.53 -1.48 28.46
C LEU A 8 -4.87 -0.26 27.56
N SER A 9 -5.31 0.85 28.14
CA SER A 9 -5.82 2.03 27.43
C SER A 9 -4.79 3.15 27.19
N GLN A 10 -3.51 2.93 27.52
CA GLN A 10 -2.45 3.94 27.40
C GLN A 10 -1.32 3.60 26.43
N PHE A 11 -1.58 2.98 25.27
CA PHE A 11 -0.61 3.11 24.18
C PHE A 11 -0.70 4.55 23.63
N GLN A 12 0.17 5.44 24.13
CA GLN A 12 0.26 6.82 23.68
C GLN A 12 1.42 6.95 22.69
N TRP A 13 1.32 7.85 21.70
CA TRP A 13 2.46 8.23 20.83
C TRP A 13 3.75 8.53 21.62
N ARG A 14 3.59 8.96 22.89
CA ARG A 14 4.67 9.17 23.85
C ARG A 14 5.52 7.93 24.10
N ASP A 15 4.99 6.71 24.04
CA ASP A 15 5.74 5.47 24.31
C ASP A 15 6.75 5.14 23.19
N MET A 16 6.41 5.45 21.93
CA MET A 16 7.36 5.40 20.81
C MET A 16 8.41 6.52 20.91
N ALA A 17 8.03 7.68 21.44
CA ALA A 17 8.89 8.85 21.54
C ALA A 17 9.91 8.77 22.69
N THR A 18 9.59 8.07 23.78
CA THR A 18 10.43 7.96 24.99
C THR A 18 11.40 6.79 24.95
N ASN A 19 11.08 5.69 24.25
CA ASN A 19 11.97 4.54 24.12
C ASN A 19 13.02 4.79 23.01
N GLN A 20 14.20 5.29 23.39
CA GLN A 20 15.27 5.62 22.46
C GLN A 20 15.75 4.42 21.63
N THR A 21 15.79 3.21 22.21
CA THR A 21 16.19 1.99 21.49
C THR A 21 15.20 1.66 20.39
N LEU A 22 13.90 1.72 20.68
CA LEU A 22 12.85 1.50 19.69
C LEU A 22 12.88 2.58 18.59
N ARG A 23 13.11 3.85 18.95
CA ARG A 23 13.22 4.97 18.00
C ARG A 23 14.39 4.78 17.04
N LYS A 24 15.56 4.36 17.54
CA LYS A 24 16.74 4.04 16.71
C LYS A 24 16.47 2.85 15.78
N ALA A 25 15.90 1.78 16.30
CA ALA A 25 15.54 0.61 15.48
C ALA A 25 14.58 1.00 14.35
N LEU A 26 13.53 1.76 14.66
CA LEU A 26 12.59 2.30 13.68
C LEU A 26 13.26 3.15 12.61
N LEU A 27 14.20 4.01 12.98
CA LEU A 27 14.96 4.80 12.01
C LEU A 27 15.77 3.91 11.08
N VAL A 28 16.53 2.95 11.60
CA VAL A 28 17.35 2.03 10.78
C VAL A 28 16.46 1.25 9.81
N LEU A 29 15.37 0.69 10.31
CA LEU A 29 14.43 -0.09 9.53
C LEU A 29 13.73 0.74 8.43
N SER A 30 13.31 1.97 8.75
CA SER A 30 12.75 2.90 7.77
C SER A 30 13.78 3.37 6.75
N THR A 31 15.05 3.53 7.14
CA THR A 31 16.14 3.85 6.20
C THR A 31 16.38 2.71 5.22
N ILE A 32 16.44 1.46 5.70
CA ILE A 32 16.56 0.29 4.82
C ILE A 32 15.37 0.24 3.84
N ALA A 33 14.14 0.36 4.35
CA ALA A 33 12.95 0.37 3.50
C ALA A 33 12.94 1.54 2.49
N LEU A 34 13.42 2.72 2.89
CA LEU A 34 13.56 3.90 2.02
C LEU A 34 14.53 3.62 0.87
N LEU A 35 15.73 3.12 1.18
CA LEU A 35 16.75 2.80 0.17
C LEU A 35 16.22 1.77 -0.83
N LEU A 36 15.57 0.71 -0.33
CA LEU A 36 14.96 -0.32 -1.17
C LEU A 36 13.84 0.24 -2.07
N THR A 37 13.03 1.16 -1.55
CA THR A 37 11.90 1.74 -2.31
C THR A 37 12.36 2.71 -3.40
N LEU A 38 13.44 3.47 -3.17
CA LEU A 38 13.96 4.43 -4.14
C LEU A 38 14.78 3.78 -5.26
N TRP A 39 15.36 2.63 -4.97
CA TRP A 39 16.31 1.97 -5.85
C TRP A 39 15.81 1.79 -7.30
N PRO A 40 14.57 1.32 -7.57
CA PRO A 40 14.03 1.20 -8.93
C PRO A 40 13.80 2.54 -9.66
N SER A 41 13.82 3.66 -8.95
CA SER A 41 13.71 5.02 -9.53
C SER A 41 15.08 5.68 -9.72
N ILE A 42 16.17 5.02 -9.34
CA ILE A 42 17.54 5.54 -9.47
C ILE A 42 18.31 4.73 -10.50
N PHE A 43 18.23 3.40 -10.42
CA PHE A 43 18.97 2.49 -11.29
C PHE A 43 18.04 1.80 -12.28
N ASN A 44 18.50 1.63 -13.53
CA ASN A 44 17.80 0.82 -14.51
C ASN A 44 17.93 -0.66 -14.12
N VAL A 45 16.77 -1.24 -13.80
CA VAL A 45 16.65 -2.58 -13.25
C VAL A 45 17.12 -3.67 -14.23
N ARG A 46 16.98 -3.44 -15.54
CA ARG A 46 17.36 -4.39 -16.60
C ARG A 46 18.83 -4.32 -17.00
N ALA A 47 19.51 -3.23 -16.68
CA ALA A 47 20.89 -2.96 -17.08
C ALA A 47 21.79 -2.70 -15.86
N ILE A 48 21.55 -3.39 -14.73
CA ILE A 48 22.33 -3.15 -13.52
C ILE A 48 23.81 -3.45 -13.73
N GLU A 49 24.15 -4.44 -14.58
CA GLU A 49 25.54 -4.87 -14.77
C GLU A 49 26.39 -3.69 -15.21
N SER A 50 25.78 -2.80 -15.99
CA SER A 50 26.36 -1.62 -16.57
C SER A 50 26.19 -0.38 -15.67
N PHE A 51 25.64 -0.54 -14.45
CA PHE A 51 25.28 0.54 -13.52
C PHE A 51 24.53 1.70 -14.21
N VAL A 52 23.67 1.36 -15.17
CA VAL A 52 22.93 2.35 -15.94
C VAL A 52 21.87 2.97 -15.03
N PHE A 53 21.85 4.29 -14.97
CA PHE A 53 20.83 5.03 -14.24
C PHE A 53 19.48 4.96 -14.97
N PHE A 54 18.39 5.02 -14.20
CA PHE A 54 17.04 4.97 -14.75
C PHE A 54 16.77 6.20 -15.64
N PHE A 55 16.17 5.99 -16.81
CA PHE A 55 15.78 7.07 -17.72
C PHE A 55 14.40 7.61 -17.35
N HIS A 56 14.34 8.92 -17.06
CA HIS A 56 13.14 9.62 -16.61
C HIS A 56 12.58 10.47 -17.74
N ILE A 57 11.57 9.94 -18.42
CA ILE A 57 11.07 10.50 -19.67
C ILE A 57 10.62 11.98 -19.54
N ASP A 58 9.85 12.33 -18.52
CA ASP A 58 9.33 13.70 -18.39
C ASP A 58 10.41 14.67 -17.92
N THR A 59 11.39 14.18 -17.13
CA THR A 59 12.58 14.98 -16.83
C THR A 59 13.35 15.33 -18.09
N ASP A 60 13.44 14.40 -19.05
CA ASP A 60 14.12 14.66 -20.30
C ASP A 60 13.37 15.67 -21.17
N VAL A 61 12.03 15.65 -21.16
CA VAL A 61 11.20 16.70 -21.77
C VAL A 61 11.47 18.06 -21.10
N TYR A 62 11.60 18.11 -19.77
CA TYR A 62 11.95 19.36 -19.07
C TYR A 62 13.32 19.89 -19.46
N ARG A 63 14.31 19.01 -19.61
CA ARG A 63 15.67 19.36 -20.08
C ARG A 63 15.65 19.86 -21.51
N ALA A 64 14.92 19.18 -22.40
CA ALA A 64 14.81 19.55 -23.79
C ALA A 64 14.12 20.92 -23.97
N GLY A 65 13.01 21.15 -23.25
CA GLY A 65 12.35 22.46 -23.22
C GLY A 65 13.23 23.57 -22.64
N ALA A 66 14.00 23.29 -21.59
CA ALA A 66 14.95 24.23 -21.04
C ALA A 66 16.12 24.53 -22.01
N ASN A 67 16.61 23.54 -22.75
CA ASN A 67 17.59 23.75 -23.82
C ASN A 67 17.02 24.61 -24.94
N ALA A 68 15.82 24.32 -25.44
CA ALA A 68 15.16 25.15 -26.44
C ALA A 68 15.00 26.60 -25.95
N PHE A 69 14.60 26.80 -24.68
CA PHE A 69 14.53 28.11 -24.06
C PHE A 69 15.89 28.84 -24.06
N LEU A 70 16.99 28.16 -23.72
CA LEU A 70 18.35 28.74 -23.73
C LEU A 70 18.81 29.13 -25.15
N HIS A 71 18.39 28.40 -26.17
CA HIS A 71 18.69 28.70 -27.58
C HIS A 71 17.74 29.74 -28.20
N GLY A 72 16.76 30.24 -27.44
CA GLY A 72 15.77 31.19 -27.93
C GLY A 72 14.73 30.58 -28.88
N GLU A 73 14.60 29.25 -28.89
CA GLU A 73 13.63 28.53 -29.69
C GLU A 73 12.22 28.63 -29.10
N ASN A 74 11.21 28.38 -29.94
CA ASN A 74 9.84 28.31 -29.47
C ASN A 74 9.55 26.93 -28.86
N LEU A 75 8.93 26.93 -27.67
CA LEU A 75 8.66 25.72 -26.90
C LEU A 75 7.54 24.83 -27.48
N TYR A 76 6.64 25.40 -28.29
CA TYR A 76 5.37 24.75 -28.63
C TYR A 76 5.19 24.44 -30.12
N THR A 77 6.12 24.86 -30.97
CA THR A 77 6.11 24.62 -32.43
C THR A 77 6.85 23.35 -32.84
N GLN A 78 7.31 22.56 -31.87
CA GLN A 78 8.07 21.33 -32.08
C GLN A 78 7.79 20.35 -30.95
N ASP A 79 7.99 19.07 -31.24
CA ASP A 79 8.05 18.00 -30.24
C ASP A 79 9.51 17.68 -29.94
N TYR A 80 9.75 17.13 -28.75
CA TYR A 80 11.09 16.82 -28.25
C TYR A 80 11.32 15.32 -28.28
N GLN A 81 12.41 14.90 -28.92
CA GLN A 81 12.85 13.51 -28.92
C GLN A 81 13.36 13.14 -27.52
N VAL A 82 12.69 12.18 -26.88
CA VAL A 82 13.02 11.67 -25.54
C VAL A 82 13.01 10.15 -25.56
N GLY A 83 14.18 9.53 -25.38
CA GLY A 83 14.35 8.11 -25.66
C GLY A 83 13.94 7.78 -27.11
N SER A 84 13.04 6.82 -27.30
CA SER A 84 12.54 6.39 -28.62
C SER A 84 11.25 7.07 -29.07
N ILE A 85 10.69 8.02 -28.30
CA ILE A 85 9.43 8.70 -28.65
C ILE A 85 9.61 10.22 -28.72
N GLN A 86 8.62 10.90 -29.31
CA GLN A 86 8.54 12.36 -29.34
C GLN A 86 7.40 12.83 -28.46
N LEU A 87 7.66 13.84 -27.62
CA LEU A 87 6.67 14.41 -26.72
C LEU A 87 6.69 15.95 -26.78
N PRO A 88 5.52 16.61 -26.71
CA PRO A 88 5.44 18.06 -26.66
C PRO A 88 5.80 18.62 -25.28
N PHE A 89 6.28 19.86 -25.24
CA PHE A 89 6.35 20.62 -23.99
C PHE A 89 4.97 21.21 -23.66
N THR A 90 4.47 20.95 -22.44
CA THR A 90 3.07 21.26 -22.08
C THR A 90 2.89 22.31 -20.99
N TYR A 91 3.97 22.74 -20.33
CA TYR A 91 3.89 23.63 -19.18
C TYR A 91 4.01 25.10 -19.59
N PRO A 92 3.54 26.07 -18.76
CA PRO A 92 3.74 27.49 -19.05
C PRO A 92 5.22 27.84 -19.26
N PRO A 93 5.56 28.86 -20.06
CA PRO A 93 6.94 29.10 -20.51
C PRO A 93 7.95 29.36 -19.38
N ILE A 94 7.51 29.92 -18.24
CA ILE A 94 8.40 30.17 -17.09
C ILE A 94 9.00 28.87 -16.52
N SER A 95 8.31 27.75 -16.69
CA SER A 95 8.80 26.44 -16.24
C SER A 95 10.08 26.04 -16.96
N ALA A 96 10.21 26.32 -18.26
CA ALA A 96 11.43 26.03 -19.02
C ALA A 96 12.63 26.80 -18.45
N ALA A 97 12.44 28.07 -18.09
CA ALA A 97 13.48 28.87 -17.42
C ALA A 97 13.87 28.29 -16.04
N LEU A 98 12.89 27.81 -15.27
CA LEU A 98 13.12 27.18 -13.97
C LEU A 98 13.76 25.78 -14.09
N PHE A 99 13.62 25.13 -15.24
CA PHE A 99 14.25 23.84 -15.55
C PHE A 99 15.65 23.95 -16.17
N VAL A 100 16.17 25.17 -16.42
CA VAL A 100 17.55 25.39 -16.88
C VAL A 100 18.61 24.64 -16.05
N PRO A 101 18.54 24.58 -14.70
CA PRO A 101 19.49 23.78 -13.93
C PRO A 101 19.49 22.29 -14.30
N LEU A 102 18.37 21.73 -14.75
CA LEU A 102 18.27 20.33 -15.19
C LEU A 102 18.93 20.13 -16.55
N ALA A 103 18.87 21.13 -17.43
CA ALA A 103 19.47 21.06 -18.77
C ALA A 103 21.01 20.94 -18.73
N ILE A 104 21.64 21.52 -17.70
CA ILE A 104 23.10 21.47 -17.49
C ILE A 104 23.56 20.08 -17.04
N LEU A 105 22.67 19.31 -16.41
CA LEU A 105 22.95 17.95 -15.94
C LEU A 105 22.73 16.94 -17.07
N ALA A 106 23.45 15.81 -17.03
CA ALA A 106 23.11 14.65 -17.84
C ALA A 106 21.70 14.15 -17.51
N SER A 107 20.97 13.60 -18.50
CA SER A 107 19.55 13.22 -18.37
C SER A 107 19.24 12.42 -17.11
N SER A 108 19.96 11.32 -16.90
CA SER A 108 19.73 10.45 -15.75
C SER A 108 20.13 11.11 -14.42
N VAL A 109 21.14 12.00 -14.41
CA VAL A 109 21.54 12.75 -13.20
C VAL A 109 20.47 13.76 -12.83
N ALA A 110 19.88 14.45 -13.81
CA ALA A 110 18.74 15.34 -13.58
C ALA A 110 17.53 14.57 -13.02
N GLY A 111 17.22 13.40 -13.59
CA GLY A 111 16.15 12.53 -13.12
C GLY A 111 16.35 12.09 -11.67
N ILE A 112 17.56 11.60 -11.33
CA ILE A 112 17.91 11.21 -9.97
C ILE A 112 17.83 12.40 -9.01
N ALA A 113 18.36 13.56 -9.39
CA ALA A 113 18.29 14.77 -8.57
C ALA A 113 16.83 15.14 -8.27
N LEU A 114 15.96 15.09 -9.28
CA LEU A 114 14.55 15.39 -9.13
C LEU A 114 13.81 14.34 -8.27
N THR A 115 14.18 13.06 -8.39
CA THR A 115 13.68 11.96 -7.54
C THR A 115 14.06 12.16 -6.07
N LEU A 116 15.31 12.54 -5.79
CA LEU A 116 15.77 12.82 -4.42
C LEU A 116 15.10 14.07 -3.83
N ILE A 117 14.99 15.14 -4.61
CA ILE A 117 14.28 16.37 -4.21
C ILE A 117 12.81 16.05 -3.89
N SER A 118 12.13 15.33 -4.78
CA SER A 118 10.74 14.93 -4.60
C SER A 118 10.56 14.07 -3.36
N THR A 119 11.50 13.16 -3.07
CA THR A 119 11.47 12.33 -1.87
C THR A 119 11.58 13.15 -0.58
N VAL A 120 12.51 14.10 -0.54
CA VAL A 120 12.67 15.00 0.62
C VAL A 120 11.44 15.88 0.80
N LEU A 121 10.87 16.40 -0.30
CA LEU A 121 9.67 17.23 -0.25
C LEU A 121 8.41 16.44 0.10
N LEU A 122 8.33 15.16 -0.26
CA LEU A 122 7.25 14.27 0.19
C LEU A 122 7.34 14.05 1.70
N TRP A 123 8.53 13.73 2.22
CA TRP A 123 8.77 13.60 3.66
C TRP A 123 8.39 14.86 4.42
N TRP A 124 8.80 16.03 3.90
CA TRP A 124 8.47 17.32 4.48
C TRP A 124 6.97 17.60 4.43
N SER A 125 6.31 17.31 3.31
CA SER A 125 4.86 17.48 3.13
C SER A 125 4.08 16.65 4.14
N VAL A 126 4.46 15.38 4.32
CA VAL A 126 3.89 14.50 5.35
C VAL A 126 4.12 15.07 6.75
N ALA A 127 5.32 15.60 7.06
CA ALA A 127 5.60 16.22 8.34
C ALA A 127 4.74 17.47 8.61
N ILE A 128 4.58 18.36 7.61
CA ILE A 128 3.68 19.53 7.69
C ILE A 128 2.26 19.08 8.03
N VAL A 129 1.77 18.08 7.30
CA VAL A 129 0.39 17.58 7.45
C VAL A 129 0.20 16.97 8.83
N LEU A 130 1.05 16.01 9.24
CA LEU A 130 0.98 15.36 10.55
C LEU A 130 0.97 16.37 11.69
N ARG A 131 1.83 17.38 11.63
CA ARG A 131 1.88 18.48 12.62
C ARG A 131 0.56 19.23 12.72
N ARG A 132 -0.17 19.37 11.61
CA ARG A 132 -1.44 20.11 11.56
C ARG A 132 -2.62 19.26 12.01
N VAL A 133 -2.61 17.97 11.67
CA VAL A 133 -3.76 17.08 11.84
C VAL A 133 -3.72 16.25 13.11
N LEU A 134 -2.54 15.82 13.60
CA LEU A 134 -2.44 15.02 14.82
C LEU A 134 -2.19 15.91 16.05
N LYS A 135 -3.04 15.78 17.06
CA LYS A 135 -2.91 16.51 18.32
C LYS A 135 -1.79 15.91 19.18
N GLY A 136 -0.96 16.78 19.78
CA GLY A 136 0.03 16.39 20.78
C GLY A 136 1.37 15.90 20.23
N LEU A 137 1.59 15.94 18.91
CA LEU A 137 2.93 15.71 18.34
C LEU A 137 3.78 16.97 18.44
N THR A 138 5.03 16.81 18.86
CA THR A 138 6.05 17.85 18.72
C THR A 138 6.53 17.94 17.27
N ASP A 139 7.22 19.03 16.91
CA ASP A 139 7.81 19.17 15.57
C ASP A 139 8.88 18.08 15.28
N ALA A 140 9.55 17.57 16.32
CA ALA A 140 10.48 16.44 16.19
C ALA A 140 9.74 15.10 15.96
N ASP A 141 8.60 14.91 16.62
CA ASP A 141 7.80 13.68 16.46
C ASP A 141 7.10 13.63 15.11
N SER A 142 6.58 14.76 14.60
CA SER A 142 6.00 14.81 13.25
C SER A 142 7.02 14.45 12.17
N ARG A 143 8.28 14.93 12.30
CA ARG A 143 9.38 14.59 11.38
C ARG A 143 9.83 13.13 11.49
N PHE A 144 9.82 12.58 12.70
CA PHE A 144 10.14 11.19 12.93
C PHE A 144 9.06 10.27 12.34
N VAL A 145 7.79 10.51 12.66
CA VAL A 145 6.66 9.72 12.13
C VAL A 145 6.55 9.86 10.62
N SER A 146 6.79 11.05 10.05
CA SER A 146 6.82 11.20 8.59
C SER A 146 7.91 10.37 7.94
N TYR A 147 9.08 10.23 8.58
CA TYR A 147 10.15 9.37 8.08
C TYR A 147 9.76 7.88 8.12
N LEU A 148 8.97 7.47 9.12
CA LEU A 148 8.45 6.10 9.17
C LEU A 148 7.41 5.82 8.08
N ILE A 149 6.60 6.81 7.72
CA ILE A 149 5.57 6.69 6.67
C ILE A 149 6.17 6.79 5.27
N LEU A 150 7.32 7.44 5.12
CA LEU A 150 7.91 7.78 3.82
C LEU A 150 8.08 6.57 2.88
N PRO A 151 8.64 5.41 3.29
CA PRO A 151 8.78 4.27 2.39
C PRO A 151 7.43 3.80 1.83
N MET A 152 6.41 3.66 2.69
CA MET A 152 5.05 3.34 2.24
C MET A 152 4.50 4.38 1.26
N ALA A 153 4.68 5.68 1.54
CA ALA A 153 4.21 6.73 0.64
C ALA A 153 4.91 6.66 -0.72
N LEU A 154 6.22 6.38 -0.75
CA LEU A 154 7.00 6.21 -1.98
C LEU A 154 6.56 4.98 -2.79
N SER A 155 6.13 3.90 -2.11
CA SER A 155 5.61 2.70 -2.75
C SER A 155 4.19 2.84 -3.29
N THR A 156 3.46 3.91 -2.94
CA THR A 156 2.14 4.14 -3.54
C THR A 156 2.27 4.51 -5.00
N GLU A 157 1.38 4.00 -5.83
CA GLU A 157 1.44 4.20 -7.28
C GLU A 157 1.48 5.65 -7.74
N PRO A 158 0.72 6.63 -7.21
CA PRO A 158 0.78 7.99 -7.73
C PRO A 158 2.15 8.63 -7.44
N VAL A 159 2.78 8.27 -6.31
CA VAL A 159 4.12 8.74 -5.95
C VAL A 159 5.17 7.99 -6.74
N PHE A 160 5.09 6.67 -6.81
CA PHE A 160 6.00 5.83 -7.58
C PHE A 160 6.04 6.27 -9.05
N GLN A 161 4.89 6.42 -9.70
CA GLN A 161 4.79 6.93 -11.06
C GLN A 161 5.35 8.36 -11.17
N THR A 162 5.08 9.24 -10.20
CA THR A 162 5.69 10.59 -10.20
C THR A 162 7.22 10.51 -10.21
N LEU A 163 7.83 9.61 -9.43
CA LEU A 163 9.28 9.45 -9.41
C LEU A 163 9.79 8.81 -10.69
N GLN A 164 9.15 7.76 -11.20
CA GLN A 164 9.56 7.06 -12.42
C GLN A 164 9.55 7.96 -13.66
N PHE A 165 8.50 8.77 -13.82
CA PHE A 165 8.44 9.75 -14.88
C PHE A 165 9.38 10.94 -14.65
N GLY A 166 9.75 11.20 -13.39
CA GLY A 166 10.51 12.38 -13.00
C GLY A 166 9.64 13.65 -13.06
N GLN A 167 8.44 13.57 -12.50
CA GLN A 167 7.42 14.61 -12.52
C GLN A 167 7.54 15.58 -11.34
N VAL A 168 7.18 16.84 -11.55
CA VAL A 168 7.25 17.91 -10.52
C VAL A 168 6.06 17.95 -9.55
N ASN A 169 5.12 17.01 -9.63
CA ASN A 169 3.85 17.10 -8.89
C ASN A 169 4.03 17.22 -7.36
N ILE A 170 5.00 16.51 -6.79
CA ILE A 170 5.29 16.58 -5.35
C ILE A 170 5.88 17.95 -4.96
N ILE A 171 6.68 18.56 -5.84
CA ILE A 171 7.22 19.91 -5.64
C ILE A 171 6.06 20.90 -5.55
N LEU A 172 5.14 20.84 -6.51
CA LEU A 172 3.97 21.73 -6.55
C LEU A 172 3.07 21.53 -5.32
N MET A 173 2.82 20.28 -4.93
CA MET A 173 2.09 19.96 -3.70
C MET A 173 2.79 20.55 -2.46
N ALA A 174 4.11 20.40 -2.36
CA ALA A 174 4.88 20.94 -1.24
C ALA A 174 4.79 22.47 -1.17
N LEU A 175 4.88 23.17 -2.32
CA LEU A 175 4.69 24.63 -2.39
C LEU A 175 3.32 25.05 -1.85
N VAL A 176 2.24 24.39 -2.28
CA VAL A 176 0.88 24.68 -1.82
C VAL A 176 0.72 24.39 -0.32
N LEU A 177 1.24 23.26 0.17
CA LEU A 177 1.18 22.90 1.60
C LEU A 177 1.99 23.87 2.47
N MET A 178 3.16 24.31 1.99
CA MET A 178 3.95 25.33 2.67
C MET A 178 3.19 26.65 2.75
N ASP A 179 2.56 27.08 1.66
CA ASP A 179 1.82 28.35 1.63
C ASP A 179 0.63 28.36 2.60
N THR A 180 -0.06 27.22 2.68
CA THR A 180 -1.32 27.10 3.43
C THR A 180 -1.13 26.74 4.90
N PHE A 181 -0.10 25.96 5.25
CA PHE A 181 0.06 25.38 6.59
C PHE A 181 1.28 25.88 7.37
N THR A 182 2.17 26.67 6.77
CA THR A 182 3.27 27.29 7.52
C THR A 182 2.71 28.28 8.54
N LYS A 183 3.09 28.10 9.82
CA LYS A 183 2.64 28.94 10.94
C LYS A 183 3.13 30.39 10.80
N LYS A 184 4.39 30.56 10.41
CA LYS A 184 5.06 31.86 10.20
C LYS A 184 5.73 31.85 8.83
N PRO A 185 5.01 32.18 7.75
CA PRO A 185 5.60 32.19 6.42
C PRO A 185 6.53 33.40 6.29
N TRP A 186 7.65 33.21 5.60
CA TRP A 186 8.68 34.22 5.34
C TRP A 186 8.34 35.10 4.13
N LEU A 187 7.49 34.59 3.23
CA LEU A 187 6.83 35.35 2.18
C LEU A 187 5.33 35.48 2.49
N PRO A 188 4.63 36.47 1.92
CA PRO A 188 3.19 36.59 2.09
C PRO A 188 2.46 35.33 1.58
N ARG A 189 1.41 34.90 2.29
CA ARG A 189 0.58 33.77 1.85
C ARG A 189 0.01 34.04 0.47
N GLY A 190 0.02 33.02 -0.39
CA GLY A 190 -0.40 33.10 -1.78
C GLY A 190 0.78 33.09 -2.75
N PHE A 191 1.97 33.51 -2.31
CA PHE A 191 3.14 33.59 -3.19
C PHE A 191 3.53 32.23 -3.77
N TRP A 192 3.61 31.20 -2.92
CA TRP A 192 4.02 29.87 -3.37
C TRP A 192 2.96 29.18 -4.25
N ILE A 193 1.68 29.43 -3.99
CA ILE A 193 0.59 28.99 -4.86
C ILE A 193 0.68 29.69 -6.23
N GLY A 194 0.94 30.99 -6.27
CA GLY A 194 1.12 31.74 -7.52
C GLY A 194 2.32 31.24 -8.33
N LEU A 195 3.47 31.04 -7.69
CA LEU A 195 4.63 30.41 -8.33
C LEU A 195 4.30 29.01 -8.84
N ALA A 196 3.68 28.16 -8.03
CA ALA A 196 3.30 26.81 -8.45
C ALA A 196 2.36 26.83 -9.67
N ALA A 197 1.37 27.73 -9.69
CA ALA A 197 0.43 27.91 -10.79
C ALA A 197 1.13 28.40 -12.08
N SER A 198 2.20 29.19 -11.93
CA SER A 198 3.01 29.61 -13.07
C SER A 198 3.91 28.50 -13.62
N ILE A 199 4.32 27.53 -12.80
CA ILE A 199 5.10 26.35 -13.25
C ILE A 199 4.20 25.33 -13.95
N LYS A 200 2.99 25.12 -13.43
CA LYS A 200 1.95 24.25 -13.99
C LYS A 200 0.61 24.86 -13.61
N LEU A 201 -0.31 25.05 -14.56
CA LEU A 201 -1.53 25.81 -14.31
C LEU A 201 -2.45 25.20 -13.24
N THR A 202 -2.35 23.89 -12.99
CA THR A 202 -3.25 23.15 -12.11
C THR A 202 -3.31 23.69 -10.66
N PRO A 203 -2.20 24.06 -10.00
CA PRO A 203 -2.24 24.75 -8.71
C PRO A 203 -3.06 26.05 -8.62
N ALA A 204 -3.45 26.69 -9.73
CA ALA A 204 -4.24 27.93 -9.70
C ALA A 204 -5.56 27.77 -8.93
N VAL A 205 -6.16 26.57 -8.95
CA VAL A 205 -7.39 26.26 -8.21
C VAL A 205 -7.25 26.48 -6.70
N PHE A 206 -6.02 26.44 -6.16
CA PHE A 206 -5.78 26.71 -4.75
C PHE A 206 -6.07 28.15 -4.33
N GLY A 207 -6.22 29.08 -5.27
CA GLY A 207 -6.77 30.42 -4.99
C GLY A 207 -8.15 30.38 -4.33
N LEU A 208 -8.99 29.37 -4.66
CA LEU A 208 -10.31 29.17 -4.06
C LEU A 208 -10.25 29.01 -2.53
N TYR A 209 -9.17 28.43 -1.99
CA TYR A 209 -9.01 28.26 -0.55
C TYR A 209 -8.99 29.62 0.18
N PHE A 210 -8.31 30.62 -0.38
CA PHE A 210 -8.28 31.96 0.19
C PHE A 210 -9.66 32.64 0.09
N LEU A 211 -10.35 32.49 -1.05
CA LEU A 211 -11.69 33.03 -1.26
C LEU A 211 -12.71 32.47 -0.26
N VAL A 212 -12.74 31.15 -0.07
CA VAL A 212 -13.63 30.49 0.90
C VAL A 212 -13.34 30.95 2.34
N LYS A 213 -12.07 31.22 2.66
CA LYS A 213 -11.67 31.79 3.97
C LYS A 213 -11.85 33.30 4.07
N LYS A 214 -12.27 33.99 3.00
CA LYS A 214 -12.30 35.46 2.90
C LYS A 214 -10.93 36.11 3.15
N ASP A 215 -9.85 35.41 2.83
CA ASP A 215 -8.48 35.91 2.87
C ASP A 215 -8.14 36.61 1.55
N TRP A 216 -8.73 37.79 1.34
CA TRP A 216 -8.56 38.56 0.10
C TRP A 216 -7.12 38.96 -0.17
N LYS A 217 -6.33 39.17 0.90
CA LYS A 217 -4.89 39.44 0.78
C LYS A 217 -4.17 38.23 0.21
N GLY A 218 -4.40 37.03 0.75
CA GLY A 218 -3.82 35.80 0.24
C GLY A 218 -4.21 35.52 -1.22
N ALA A 219 -5.49 35.73 -1.56
CA ALA A 219 -5.98 35.61 -2.93
C ALA A 219 -5.28 36.61 -3.88
N GLY A 220 -5.19 37.88 -3.48
CA GLY A 220 -4.51 38.92 -4.25
C GLY A 220 -3.02 38.64 -4.47
N VAL A 221 -2.30 38.17 -3.43
CA VAL A 221 -0.89 37.77 -3.55
C VAL A 221 -0.72 36.57 -4.49
N ALA A 222 -1.62 35.58 -4.43
CA ALA A 222 -1.55 34.43 -5.33
C ALA A 222 -1.71 34.83 -6.80
N ILE A 223 -2.67 35.71 -7.08
CA ILE A 223 -2.87 36.29 -8.41
C ILE A 223 -1.64 37.10 -8.83
N ALA A 224 -1.17 38.02 -7.97
CA ALA A 224 -0.01 38.87 -8.28
C ALA A 224 1.26 38.06 -8.53
N SER A 225 1.51 37.02 -7.74
CA SER A 225 2.65 36.13 -7.93
C SER A 225 2.54 35.32 -9.22
N GLY A 226 1.39 34.70 -9.50
CA GLY A 226 1.17 33.95 -10.73
C GLY A 226 1.32 34.82 -11.98
N VAL A 227 0.64 35.96 -12.01
CA VAL A 227 0.73 36.95 -13.09
C VAL A 227 2.16 37.50 -13.20
N GLY A 228 2.83 37.77 -12.09
CA GLY A 228 4.21 38.28 -12.08
C GLY A 228 5.19 37.30 -12.74
N PHE A 229 5.12 36.01 -12.41
CA PHE A 229 5.97 34.98 -13.04
C PHE A 229 5.58 34.73 -14.51
N SER A 230 4.31 34.78 -14.86
CA SER A 230 3.87 34.69 -16.26
C SER A 230 4.31 35.90 -17.08
N ALA A 231 4.28 37.11 -16.51
CA ALA A 231 4.79 38.32 -17.14
C ALA A 231 6.31 38.27 -17.33
N LEU A 232 7.04 37.74 -16.33
CA LEU A 232 8.47 37.47 -16.45
C LEU A 232 8.76 36.50 -17.60
N ALA A 233 7.98 35.42 -17.74
CA ALA A 233 8.08 34.54 -18.91
C ALA A 233 7.80 35.26 -20.22
N PHE A 234 6.82 36.16 -20.26
CA PHE A 234 6.51 36.97 -21.44
C PHE A 234 7.68 37.88 -21.84
N ILE A 235 8.42 38.42 -20.86
CA ILE A 235 9.63 39.21 -21.10
C ILE A 235 10.76 38.34 -21.63
N LEU A 236 10.95 37.14 -21.06
CA LEU A 236 12.06 36.25 -21.41
C LEU A 236 11.84 35.46 -22.72
N SER A 237 10.61 35.07 -23.02
CA SER A 237 10.23 34.32 -24.23
C SER A 237 8.84 34.76 -24.73
N PRO A 238 8.75 35.92 -25.42
CA PRO A 238 7.47 36.47 -25.86
C PRO A 238 6.71 35.57 -26.84
N SER A 239 7.41 34.94 -27.79
CA SER A 239 6.82 34.09 -28.83
C SER A 239 6.18 32.83 -28.25
N SER A 240 6.91 32.10 -27.40
CA SER A 240 6.39 30.92 -26.68
C SER A 240 5.21 31.32 -25.79
N SER A 241 5.31 32.45 -25.09
CA SER A 241 4.24 32.92 -24.21
C SER A 241 2.96 33.25 -24.97
N LYS A 242 3.06 33.89 -26.14
CA LYS A 242 1.88 34.15 -26.98
C LYS A 242 1.18 32.85 -27.36
N ILE A 243 1.91 31.90 -27.95
CA ILE A 243 1.34 30.61 -28.40
C ILE A 243 0.74 29.84 -27.23
N TYR A 244 1.39 29.83 -26.06
CA TYR A 244 0.87 29.15 -24.88
C TYR A 244 -0.54 29.62 -24.51
N TRP A 245 -0.72 30.93 -24.40
CA TRP A 245 -1.98 31.53 -23.93
C TRP A 245 -3.09 31.56 -24.99
N THR A 246 -2.74 31.61 -26.29
CA THR A 246 -3.74 31.68 -27.37
C THR A 246 -4.11 30.34 -27.97
N GLU A 247 -3.17 29.40 -28.03
CA GLU A 247 -3.31 28.14 -28.76
C GLU A 247 -3.17 26.94 -27.83
N THR A 248 -2.02 26.76 -27.18
CA THR A 248 -1.68 25.53 -26.42
C THR A 248 -2.69 25.22 -25.31
N LEU A 249 -3.15 26.22 -24.56
CA LEU A 249 -4.13 26.01 -23.48
C LEU A 249 -5.50 25.50 -23.95
N ASN A 250 -5.87 25.78 -25.20
CA ASN A 250 -7.19 25.45 -25.76
C ASN A 250 -7.22 24.07 -26.42
N ASP A 251 -6.08 23.41 -26.60
CA ASP A 251 -5.97 22.10 -27.25
C ASP A 251 -5.46 21.00 -26.31
N PRO A 252 -6.35 20.40 -25.49
CA PRO A 252 -5.98 19.32 -24.58
C PRO A 252 -5.67 17.99 -25.29
N SER A 253 -5.99 17.84 -26.58
CA SER A 253 -5.75 16.59 -27.33
C SER A 253 -4.25 16.31 -27.53
N ARG A 254 -3.43 17.37 -27.51
CA ARG A 254 -1.96 17.31 -27.60
C ARG A 254 -1.29 16.55 -26.46
N ILE A 255 -1.98 16.35 -25.33
CA ILE A 255 -1.39 15.78 -24.12
C ILE A 255 -1.42 14.23 -24.17
N GLY A 256 -2.26 13.64 -25.02
CA GLY A 256 -2.33 12.19 -25.24
C GLY A 256 -3.75 11.63 -25.31
N ASN A 257 -3.86 10.30 -25.42
CA ASN A 257 -5.15 9.60 -25.51
C ASN A 257 -5.98 9.79 -24.22
N LEU A 258 -7.13 10.47 -24.33
CA LEU A 258 -8.00 10.80 -23.19
C LEU A 258 -8.59 9.57 -22.50
N SER A 259 -8.77 8.45 -23.20
CA SER A 259 -9.26 7.19 -22.63
C SER A 259 -8.17 6.33 -21.99
N TYR A 260 -6.89 6.73 -22.12
CA TYR A 260 -5.77 5.99 -21.54
C TYR A 260 -6.01 5.71 -20.06
N ILE A 261 -5.67 4.51 -19.64
CA ILE A 261 -6.07 3.93 -18.35
C ILE A 261 -5.61 4.76 -17.17
N ALA A 262 -4.41 5.33 -17.25
CA ALA A 262 -3.87 6.20 -16.22
C ALA A 262 -4.60 7.55 -16.13
N ASN A 263 -5.40 7.96 -17.12
CA ASN A 263 -6.22 9.17 -17.03
C ASN A 263 -7.39 8.92 -16.07
N GLN A 264 -7.16 9.21 -14.79
CA GLN A 264 -8.13 9.09 -13.72
C GLN A 264 -8.95 10.39 -13.54
N SER A 265 -9.22 11.16 -14.59
CA SER A 265 -10.13 12.32 -14.53
C SER A 265 -11.59 11.92 -14.77
N VAL A 266 -12.54 12.81 -14.48
CA VAL A 266 -13.96 12.61 -14.87
C VAL A 266 -14.09 12.48 -16.38
N ARG A 267 -13.34 13.28 -17.16
CA ARG A 267 -13.32 13.17 -18.62
C ARG A 267 -12.84 11.81 -19.08
N GLY A 268 -11.74 11.31 -18.51
CA GLY A 268 -11.21 9.97 -18.80
C GLY A 268 -12.23 8.86 -18.49
N THR A 269 -12.94 8.95 -17.36
CA THR A 269 -14.03 8.03 -17.02
C THR A 269 -15.13 8.04 -18.07
N LEU A 270 -15.62 9.23 -18.46
CA LEU A 270 -16.67 9.38 -19.45
C LEU A 270 -16.21 8.89 -20.84
N SER A 271 -14.98 9.18 -21.25
CA SER A 271 -14.39 8.70 -22.52
C SER A 271 -14.33 7.17 -22.57
N ARG A 272 -14.08 6.48 -21.45
CA ARG A 272 -14.10 4.99 -21.39
C ARG A 272 -15.51 4.40 -21.33
N MET A 273 -16.50 5.17 -20.88
CA MET A 273 -17.90 4.74 -20.87
C MET A 273 -18.59 4.97 -22.22
N MET A 274 -18.23 6.04 -22.93
CA MET A 274 -18.91 6.53 -24.13
C MET A 274 -17.91 6.83 -25.25
N HIS A 275 -17.07 5.84 -25.58
CA HIS A 275 -15.94 6.04 -26.48
C HIS A 275 -16.32 6.55 -27.90
N GLU A 276 -17.48 6.14 -28.42
CA GLU A 276 -17.97 6.58 -29.73
C GLU A 276 -18.56 8.01 -29.73
N GLN A 277 -18.78 8.63 -28.57
CA GLN A 277 -19.53 9.89 -28.43
C GLN A 277 -18.71 11.00 -27.75
N GLN A 278 -17.52 11.29 -28.27
CA GLN A 278 -16.60 12.26 -27.64
C GLN A 278 -17.18 13.69 -27.52
N ASP A 279 -18.03 14.13 -28.44
CA ASP A 279 -18.73 15.43 -28.35
C ASP A 279 -19.68 15.48 -27.15
N LEU A 280 -20.37 14.38 -26.85
CA LEU A 280 -21.23 14.27 -25.68
C LEU A 280 -20.39 14.20 -24.41
N VAL A 281 -19.28 13.46 -24.44
CA VAL A 281 -18.31 13.38 -23.33
C VAL A 281 -17.80 14.76 -22.94
N GLU A 282 -17.45 15.61 -23.90
CA GLU A 282 -17.00 16.98 -23.63
C GLU A 282 -18.07 17.81 -22.92
N LYS A 283 -19.30 17.80 -23.43
CA LYS A 283 -20.44 18.52 -22.82
C LYS A 283 -20.72 18.03 -21.40
N LEU A 284 -20.75 16.72 -21.20
CA LEU A 284 -20.98 16.12 -19.88
C LEU A 284 -19.83 16.41 -18.92
N TRP A 285 -18.59 16.43 -19.40
CA TRP A 285 -17.44 16.83 -18.61
C TRP A 285 -17.54 18.28 -18.16
N LEU A 286 -17.89 19.23 -19.04
CA LEU A 286 -18.09 20.64 -18.66
C LEU A 286 -19.18 20.81 -17.58
N VAL A 287 -20.30 20.08 -17.70
CA VAL A 287 -21.33 20.04 -16.66
C VAL A 287 -20.77 19.48 -15.36
N ALA A 288 -20.01 18.38 -15.42
CA ALA A 288 -19.38 17.78 -14.26
C ALA A 288 -18.35 18.71 -13.60
N VAL A 289 -17.62 19.53 -14.35
CA VAL A 289 -16.71 20.56 -13.82
C VAL A 289 -17.50 21.56 -12.99
N VAL A 290 -18.60 22.12 -13.51
CA VAL A 290 -19.43 23.08 -12.76
C VAL A 290 -20.00 22.47 -11.49
N LEU A 291 -20.53 21.25 -11.56
CA LEU A 291 -21.06 20.53 -10.40
C LEU A 291 -19.96 20.21 -9.37
N CYS A 292 -18.77 19.80 -9.83
CA CYS A 292 -17.64 19.50 -8.97
C CYS A 292 -17.14 20.77 -8.26
N LEU A 293 -16.98 21.89 -8.98
CA LEU A 293 -16.60 23.18 -8.40
C LEU A 293 -17.58 23.61 -7.30
N ALA A 294 -18.89 23.53 -7.58
CA ALA A 294 -19.92 23.88 -6.62
C ALA A 294 -19.90 22.95 -5.39
N ALA A 295 -19.83 21.64 -5.61
CA ALA A 295 -19.79 20.64 -4.55
C ALA A 295 -18.54 20.80 -3.65
N VAL A 296 -17.36 21.00 -4.25
CA VAL A 296 -16.11 21.25 -3.52
C VAL A 296 -16.19 22.56 -2.76
N ALA A 297 -16.67 23.65 -3.36
CA ALA A 297 -16.81 24.93 -2.66
C ALA A 297 -17.74 24.83 -1.44
N VAL A 298 -18.88 24.14 -1.58
CA VAL A 298 -19.82 23.87 -0.46
C VAL A 298 -19.14 23.02 0.62
N ALA A 299 -18.46 21.95 0.24
CA ALA A 299 -17.74 21.08 1.16
C ALA A 299 -16.64 21.84 1.92
N MET A 300 -15.81 22.61 1.21
CA MET A 300 -14.78 23.47 1.79
C MET A 300 -15.37 24.47 2.77
N TRP A 301 -16.46 25.16 2.40
CA TRP A 301 -17.13 26.12 3.28
C TRP A 301 -17.63 25.45 4.57
N ARG A 302 -18.28 24.28 4.47
CA ARG A 302 -18.75 23.52 5.63
C ARG A 302 -17.59 23.06 6.53
N VAL A 303 -16.52 22.56 5.94
CA VAL A 303 -15.33 22.05 6.66
C VAL A 303 -14.55 23.20 7.32
N VAL A 304 -14.46 24.38 6.69
CA VAL A 304 -13.90 25.59 7.33
C VAL A 304 -14.76 26.04 8.51
N ARG A 305 -16.10 26.07 8.38
CA ARG A 305 -17.01 26.41 9.49
C ARG A 305 -16.94 25.39 10.64
N ALA A 306 -16.64 24.13 10.33
CA ALA A 306 -16.35 23.09 11.32
C ALA A 306 -14.96 23.22 11.97
N GLY A 307 -14.22 24.31 11.70
CA GLY A 307 -12.92 24.59 12.32
C GLY A 307 -11.75 23.83 11.70
N ASN A 308 -11.92 23.29 10.49
CA ASN A 308 -10.93 22.45 9.84
C ASN A 308 -10.43 23.03 8.51
N PRO A 309 -9.56 24.06 8.54
CA PRO A 309 -9.00 24.62 7.30
C PRO A 309 -8.12 23.64 6.52
N TYR A 310 -7.60 22.60 7.18
CA TYR A 310 -6.80 21.57 6.51
C TYR A 310 -7.66 20.77 5.52
N GLY A 311 -8.84 20.31 5.96
CA GLY A 311 -9.75 19.57 5.10
C GLY A 311 -10.21 20.38 3.88
N ALA A 312 -10.27 21.71 3.99
CA ALA A 312 -10.59 22.57 2.86
C ALA A 312 -9.49 22.57 1.77
N VAL A 313 -8.21 22.59 2.13
CA VAL A 313 -7.11 22.47 1.15
C VAL A 313 -7.15 21.10 0.48
N MET A 314 -7.40 20.04 1.25
CA MET A 314 -7.52 18.67 0.74
C MET A 314 -8.70 18.49 -0.23
N LEU A 315 -9.84 19.11 0.05
CA LEU A 315 -10.99 19.08 -0.86
C LEU A 315 -10.72 19.93 -2.12
N ASN A 316 -9.99 21.05 -1.97
CA ASN A 316 -9.65 21.91 -3.10
C ASN A 316 -8.76 21.21 -4.14
N SER A 317 -7.87 20.32 -3.70
CA SER A 317 -7.04 19.53 -4.63
C SER A 317 -7.88 18.63 -5.55
N LEU A 318 -9.09 18.24 -5.12
CA LEU A 318 -9.99 17.43 -5.94
C LEU A 318 -10.45 18.15 -7.21
N ILE A 319 -10.47 19.48 -7.22
CA ILE A 319 -10.81 20.26 -8.43
C ILE A 319 -9.74 20.00 -9.50
N ALA A 320 -8.46 20.15 -9.15
CA ALA A 320 -7.37 19.92 -10.09
C ALA A 320 -7.35 18.48 -10.64
N LEU A 321 -7.82 17.51 -9.86
CA LEU A 321 -7.79 16.08 -10.21
C LEU A 321 -9.03 15.62 -10.97
N LEU A 322 -10.22 16.07 -10.59
CA LEU A 322 -11.48 15.65 -11.22
C LEU A 322 -11.81 16.49 -12.45
N CYS A 323 -11.57 17.81 -12.38
CA CYS A 323 -12.01 18.75 -13.41
C CYS A 323 -11.01 18.88 -14.56
N SER A 324 -9.73 18.54 -14.37
CA SER A 324 -8.75 18.56 -15.46
C SER A 324 -9.19 17.61 -16.58
N PRO A 325 -9.02 17.97 -17.88
CA PRO A 325 -9.33 17.07 -18.99
C PRO A 325 -8.47 15.79 -18.93
N VAL A 326 -7.26 15.92 -18.38
CA VAL A 326 -6.32 14.82 -18.18
C VAL A 326 -5.76 14.87 -16.76
N SER A 327 -5.99 13.79 -16.03
CA SER A 327 -5.42 13.56 -14.70
C SER A 327 -4.77 12.20 -14.66
N TRP A 328 -3.54 12.13 -15.20
CA TRP A 328 -2.69 10.96 -15.09
C TRP A 328 -2.57 10.50 -13.63
N SER A 329 -2.40 9.20 -13.41
CA SER A 329 -2.36 8.62 -12.07
C SER A 329 -1.28 9.27 -11.19
N HIS A 330 -0.13 9.65 -11.76
CA HIS A 330 0.92 10.40 -11.08
C HIS A 330 0.53 11.83 -10.63
N HIS A 331 -0.58 12.41 -11.10
CA HIS A 331 -1.10 13.67 -10.55
C HIS A 331 -1.73 13.49 -9.15
N TRP A 332 -2.12 12.26 -8.79
CA TRP A 332 -2.91 11.93 -7.59
C TRP A 332 -2.09 11.82 -6.30
N VAL A 333 -0.87 12.40 -6.25
CA VAL A 333 -0.02 12.46 -5.04
C VAL A 333 -0.73 13.12 -3.84
N TRP A 334 -1.78 13.91 -4.09
CA TRP A 334 -2.66 14.48 -3.07
C TRP A 334 -3.47 13.45 -2.26
N LEU A 335 -3.62 12.22 -2.75
CA LEU A 335 -4.24 11.14 -1.97
C LEU A 335 -3.41 10.81 -0.72
N ILE A 336 -2.10 11.06 -0.71
CA ILE A 336 -1.23 10.86 0.45
C ILE A 336 -1.61 11.76 1.62
N PRO A 337 -1.58 13.11 1.49
CA PRO A 337 -2.01 13.94 2.59
C PRO A 337 -3.47 13.68 2.95
N ILE A 338 -4.39 13.46 1.99
CA ILE A 338 -5.81 13.13 2.26
C ILE A 338 -5.94 11.92 3.19
N ALA A 339 -5.27 10.81 2.86
CA ALA A 339 -5.30 9.58 3.66
C ALA A 339 -4.76 9.81 5.08
N ILE A 340 -3.66 10.56 5.21
CA ILE A 340 -3.07 10.92 6.51
C ILE A 340 -4.04 11.77 7.33
N GLY A 341 -4.70 12.75 6.71
CA GLY A 341 -5.69 13.61 7.36
C GLY A 341 -6.89 12.85 7.88
N LEU A 342 -7.43 11.95 7.06
CA LEU A 342 -8.53 11.06 7.43
C LEU A 342 -8.12 10.08 8.55
N GLY A 343 -6.93 9.48 8.46
CA GLY A 343 -6.39 8.63 9.53
C GLY A 343 -6.15 9.38 10.84
N ALA A 344 -5.66 10.62 10.76
CA ALA A 344 -5.48 11.48 11.91
C ALA A 344 -6.82 11.92 12.53
N SER A 345 -7.82 12.20 11.70
CA SER A 345 -9.19 12.46 12.14
C SER A 345 -9.77 11.27 12.88
N ALA A 346 -9.63 10.06 12.30
CA ALA A 346 -10.01 8.80 12.93
C ALA A 346 -9.35 8.65 14.31
N TRP A 347 -8.04 8.87 14.36
CA TRP A 347 -7.28 8.80 15.59
C TRP A 347 -7.75 9.81 16.63
N ASN A 348 -7.82 11.10 16.29
CA ASN A 348 -8.17 12.16 17.23
C ASN A 348 -9.59 12.00 17.80
N GLN A 349 -10.52 11.52 16.97
CA GLN A 349 -11.95 11.45 17.32
C GLN A 349 -12.35 10.09 17.92
N ARG A 350 -11.45 9.09 17.96
CA ARG A 350 -11.73 7.70 18.38
C ARG A 350 -12.43 7.56 19.75
N ARG A 351 -12.22 8.51 20.67
CA ARG A 351 -12.83 8.51 22.01
C ARG A 351 -14.05 9.41 22.11
N THR A 352 -14.08 10.51 21.36
CA THR A 352 -15.08 11.57 21.50
C THR A 352 -16.25 11.43 20.51
N ALA A 353 -15.99 10.89 19.33
CA ALA A 353 -16.97 10.68 18.25
C ALA A 353 -16.61 9.41 17.47
N PRO A 354 -16.86 8.21 18.03
CA PRO A 354 -16.43 6.94 17.45
C PRO A 354 -17.06 6.65 16.08
N GLY A 355 -18.28 7.12 15.81
CA GLY A 355 -18.93 7.01 14.50
C GLY A 355 -18.17 7.78 13.42
N ILE A 356 -17.92 9.07 13.66
CA ILE A 356 -17.08 9.92 12.78
C ILE A 356 -15.68 9.35 12.64
N ALA A 357 -15.07 8.91 13.74
CA ALA A 357 -13.72 8.33 13.72
C ALA A 357 -13.66 7.09 12.84
N ALA A 358 -14.66 6.22 12.94
CA ALA A 358 -14.77 5.05 12.10
C ALA A 358 -15.00 5.43 10.63
N THR A 359 -15.84 6.42 10.34
CA THR A 359 -16.02 6.93 8.97
C THR A 359 -14.72 7.48 8.39
N ALA A 360 -14.00 8.30 9.15
CA ALA A 360 -12.72 8.84 8.73
C ALA A 360 -11.68 7.72 8.52
N GLY A 361 -11.65 6.72 9.40
CA GLY A 361 -10.75 5.57 9.29
C GLY A 361 -11.03 4.75 8.04
N VAL A 362 -12.30 4.52 7.71
CA VAL A 362 -12.70 3.80 6.50
C VAL A 362 -12.38 4.60 5.24
N LEU A 363 -12.65 5.90 5.22
CA LEU A 363 -12.26 6.74 4.09
C LEU A 363 -10.74 6.78 3.93
N ALA A 364 -9.97 6.78 5.02
CA ALA A 364 -8.52 6.68 4.96
C ALA A 364 -8.11 5.36 4.28
N LEU A 365 -8.68 4.23 4.70
CA LEU A 365 -8.43 2.92 4.07
C LEU A 365 -8.82 2.93 2.60
N LEU A 366 -10.01 3.43 2.25
CA LEU A 366 -10.45 3.55 0.86
C LEU A 366 -9.57 4.47 0.01
N THR A 367 -8.93 5.46 0.62
CA THR A 367 -7.94 6.30 -0.07
C THR A 367 -6.63 5.54 -0.28
N THR A 368 -6.19 4.81 0.73
CA THR A 368 -4.92 4.07 0.72
C THR A 368 -4.98 2.82 -0.17
N ILE A 369 -6.13 2.14 -0.25
CA ILE A 369 -6.29 0.89 -0.99
C ILE A 369 -5.94 1.03 -2.46
N PRO A 370 -6.57 1.92 -3.25
CA PRO A 370 -6.28 2.00 -4.68
C PRO A 370 -4.88 2.49 -4.98
N MET A 371 -4.23 3.17 -4.03
CA MET A 371 -2.85 3.63 -4.16
C MET A 371 -1.83 2.49 -4.07
N PHE A 372 -2.11 1.45 -3.29
CA PHE A 372 -1.27 0.25 -3.22
C PHE A 372 -1.75 -0.85 -4.17
N ILE A 373 -3.03 -0.85 -4.52
CA ILE A 373 -3.65 -1.87 -5.35
C ILE A 373 -4.36 -1.16 -6.50
N THR A 374 -3.60 -0.87 -7.53
CA THR A 374 -4.03 -0.06 -8.66
C THR A 374 -4.79 -0.91 -9.68
N THR A 375 -6.03 -1.21 -9.34
CA THR A 375 -7.01 -1.89 -10.19
C THR A 375 -7.06 -1.40 -11.63
N PHE A 376 -6.84 -0.11 -11.88
CA PHE A 376 -6.97 0.41 -13.22
C PHE A 376 -5.88 -0.14 -14.14
N TRP A 377 -4.64 -0.35 -13.65
CA TRP A 377 -3.57 -1.02 -14.43
C TRP A 377 -3.89 -2.47 -14.79
N ASN A 378 -4.86 -3.07 -14.08
CA ASN A 378 -5.38 -4.40 -14.33
C ASN A 378 -6.57 -4.41 -15.30
N MET A 379 -7.00 -3.26 -15.82
CA MET A 379 -8.11 -3.22 -16.77
C MET A 379 -7.64 -3.58 -18.18
N PRO A 380 -8.52 -4.15 -19.03
CA PRO A 380 -8.23 -4.35 -20.44
C PRO A 380 -7.74 -3.05 -21.08
N TYR A 381 -6.55 -3.11 -21.65
CA TYR A 381 -5.93 -2.05 -22.43
C TYR A 381 -5.67 -2.53 -23.84
N ASP A 382 -5.97 -1.67 -24.79
CA ASP A 382 -5.46 -1.77 -26.15
C ASP A 382 -4.85 -0.41 -26.47
N SER A 383 -3.58 -0.40 -26.86
CA SER A 383 -2.87 0.84 -27.22
C SER A 383 -3.40 1.46 -28.50
N GLU A 384 -4.07 0.68 -29.35
CA GLU A 384 -4.56 1.11 -30.65
C GLU A 384 -6.06 1.42 -30.67
N SER A 385 -6.81 1.08 -29.61
CA SER A 385 -8.25 1.33 -29.53
C SER A 385 -8.69 2.02 -28.23
N TYR A 386 -9.86 2.65 -28.26
CA TYR A 386 -10.45 3.24 -27.07
C TYR A 386 -11.00 2.12 -26.16
N PRO A 387 -10.45 1.90 -24.95
CA PRO A 387 -10.93 0.83 -24.09
C PRO A 387 -12.38 1.10 -23.64
N PHE A 388 -13.29 0.19 -24.01
CA PHE A 388 -14.65 0.14 -23.46
C PHE A 388 -14.71 -0.84 -22.29
N TRP A 389 -15.10 -0.35 -21.12
CA TRP A 389 -15.27 -1.18 -19.93
C TRP A 389 -16.76 -1.31 -19.55
N PRO A 390 -17.27 -2.54 -19.32
CA PRO A 390 -18.59 -2.74 -18.75
C PRO A 390 -18.78 -1.96 -17.43
N LEU A 391 -20.02 -1.53 -17.14
CA LEU A 391 -20.34 -0.73 -15.94
C LEU A 391 -19.82 -1.35 -14.63
N ILE A 392 -19.82 -2.68 -14.53
CA ILE A 392 -19.32 -3.39 -13.34
C ILE A 392 -17.82 -3.22 -13.10
N LEU A 393 -17.04 -2.93 -14.15
CA LEU A 393 -15.59 -2.71 -14.07
C LEU A 393 -15.23 -1.24 -13.87
N GLN A 394 -16.15 -0.31 -14.11
CA GLN A 394 -15.90 1.13 -13.99
C GLN A 394 -15.39 1.53 -12.58
N PRO A 395 -15.89 0.98 -11.46
CA PRO A 395 -15.34 1.31 -10.15
C PRO A 395 -13.86 0.95 -10.00
N SER A 396 -13.47 -0.22 -10.50
CA SER A 396 -12.08 -0.69 -10.50
C SER A 396 -11.22 0.12 -11.47
N GLY A 397 -11.70 0.38 -12.68
CA GLY A 397 -10.97 1.16 -13.68
C GLY A 397 -10.85 2.66 -13.38
N ASN A 398 -11.69 3.21 -12.49
CA ASN A 398 -11.70 4.62 -12.12
C ASN A 398 -11.58 4.81 -10.59
N ALA A 399 -10.79 3.96 -9.96
CA ALA A 399 -10.75 3.83 -8.51
C ALA A 399 -10.48 5.15 -7.77
N TYR A 400 -9.57 5.98 -8.29
CA TYR A 400 -9.25 7.27 -7.69
C TYR A 400 -10.45 8.23 -7.74
N VAL A 401 -11.16 8.27 -8.87
CA VAL A 401 -12.38 9.10 -9.05
C VAL A 401 -13.46 8.68 -8.06
N VAL A 402 -13.74 7.37 -7.97
CA VAL A 402 -14.79 6.84 -7.08
C VAL A 402 -14.52 7.20 -5.62
N VAL A 403 -13.28 7.02 -5.17
CA VAL A 403 -12.91 7.30 -3.79
C VAL A 403 -13.05 8.78 -3.44
N VAL A 404 -12.61 9.68 -4.31
CA VAL A 404 -12.70 11.11 -3.98
C VAL A 404 -14.11 11.66 -4.10
N ILE A 405 -14.96 11.08 -4.96
CA ILE A 405 -16.41 11.37 -4.97
C ILE A 405 -17.01 10.95 -3.62
N ALA A 406 -16.67 9.77 -3.11
CA ALA A 406 -17.14 9.32 -1.80
C ALA A 406 -16.67 10.26 -0.67
N ILE A 407 -15.40 10.68 -0.68
CA ILE A 407 -14.87 11.66 0.29
C ILE A 407 -15.63 12.99 0.19
N LEU A 408 -15.89 13.48 -1.02
CA LEU A 408 -16.61 14.73 -1.25
C LEU A 408 -18.04 14.67 -0.72
N ILE A 409 -18.79 13.60 -1.04
CA ILE A 409 -20.15 13.38 -0.53
C ILE A 409 -20.15 13.35 0.99
N VAL A 410 -19.25 12.57 1.61
CA VAL A 410 -19.17 12.46 3.07
C VAL A 410 -18.75 13.80 3.69
N ALA A 411 -17.85 14.56 3.08
CA ALA A 411 -17.44 15.88 3.60
C ALA A 411 -18.57 16.93 3.51
N ILE A 412 -19.44 16.85 2.50
CA ILE A 412 -20.64 17.70 2.40
C ILE A 412 -21.62 17.35 3.52
N VAL A 413 -21.90 16.07 3.74
CA VAL A 413 -22.89 15.61 4.72
C VAL A 413 -22.36 15.73 6.15
N ASN A 414 -21.10 15.36 6.38
CA ASN A 414 -20.42 15.30 7.67
C ASN A 414 -19.03 15.97 7.59
N PRO A 415 -18.96 17.31 7.64
CA PRO A 415 -17.71 18.06 7.50
C PRO A 415 -16.69 17.78 8.62
N THR A 416 -17.14 17.24 9.76
CA THR A 416 -16.28 16.84 10.87
C THR A 416 -15.45 15.59 10.59
N VAL A 417 -15.74 14.84 9.51
CA VAL A 417 -14.97 13.65 9.11
C VAL A 417 -13.49 13.94 8.81
N LEU A 418 -13.16 15.15 8.36
CA LEU A 418 -11.78 15.58 8.12
C LEU A 418 -11.15 16.24 9.36
N GLY A 419 -11.92 16.45 10.43
CA GLY A 419 -11.60 17.34 11.55
C GLY A 419 -10.75 16.75 12.67
N SER A 420 -10.31 17.60 13.59
CA SER A 420 -9.51 17.20 14.77
C SER A 420 -10.36 17.02 16.05
N GLY A 421 -11.68 17.11 15.96
CA GLY A 421 -12.61 16.95 17.09
C GLY A 421 -12.76 18.16 18.02
N ASN A 422 -12.40 19.38 17.59
CA ASN A 422 -12.58 20.61 18.38
C ASN A 422 -13.83 21.40 17.95
N LYS A 423 -15.01 21.00 18.45
CA LYS A 423 -16.04 21.88 19.02
C LYS A 423 -17.29 21.06 19.38
N ALA A 424 -17.93 21.52 20.46
CA ALA A 424 -19.21 21.09 20.98
C ALA A 424 -20.32 21.11 19.91
N VAL A 425 -20.53 19.99 19.23
CA VAL A 425 -21.89 19.52 18.93
C VAL A 425 -22.23 18.50 20.01
N SER A 426 -22.20 18.98 21.26
CA SER A 426 -22.50 18.24 22.47
C SER A 426 -24.01 18.13 22.67
N GLY A 427 -24.71 17.54 21.71
CA GLY A 427 -26.17 17.40 21.77
C GLY A 427 -26.72 16.08 21.25
N GLN A 428 -25.98 15.36 20.40
CA GLN A 428 -26.41 14.04 19.94
C GLN A 428 -25.34 13.01 20.28
N ALA A 429 -25.63 12.22 21.31
CA ALA A 429 -24.90 10.99 21.57
C ALA A 429 -25.04 10.08 20.35
N GLU A 430 -24.02 10.07 19.50
CA GLU A 430 -23.96 9.23 18.31
C GLU A 430 -23.74 7.76 18.75
N LYS A 431 -24.83 7.08 19.09
CA LYS A 431 -24.84 5.67 19.54
C LYS A 431 -24.98 4.65 18.40
N LYS A 432 -25.02 5.08 17.14
CA LYS A 432 -25.11 4.16 15.99
C LYS A 432 -24.03 4.49 14.95
N SER A 433 -23.38 3.44 14.43
CA SER A 433 -22.52 3.51 13.25
C SER A 433 -23.30 4.18 12.11
N SER A 434 -22.72 5.22 11.49
CA SER A 434 -23.33 5.90 10.35
C SER A 434 -23.72 4.87 9.27
N PRO A 435 -24.97 4.83 8.77
CA PRO A 435 -25.35 3.95 7.67
C PRO A 435 -24.44 4.13 6.43
N ALA A 436 -23.96 5.36 6.20
CA ALA A 436 -23.00 5.65 5.15
C ALA A 436 -21.69 4.86 5.32
N LEU A 437 -21.28 4.60 6.55
CA LEU A 437 -20.06 3.84 6.84
C LEU A 437 -20.18 2.37 6.47
N LEU A 438 -21.34 1.76 6.74
CA LEU A 438 -21.61 0.39 6.33
C LEU A 438 -21.67 0.26 4.81
N VAL A 439 -22.29 1.23 4.13
CA VAL A 439 -22.33 1.29 2.66
C VAL A 439 -20.93 1.45 2.08
N VAL A 440 -20.13 2.37 2.63
CA VAL A 440 -18.76 2.61 2.18
C VAL A 440 -17.87 1.39 2.40
N LEU A 441 -18.00 0.70 3.54
CA LEU A 441 -17.30 -0.57 3.78
C LEU A 441 -17.76 -1.69 2.84
N ALA A 442 -19.06 -1.78 2.57
CA ALA A 442 -19.59 -2.76 1.63
C ALA A 442 -19.07 -2.49 0.20
N ILE A 443 -19.03 -1.23 -0.23
CA ILE A 443 -18.45 -0.82 -1.52
C ILE A 443 -16.95 -1.11 -1.54
N ALA A 444 -16.21 -0.81 -0.46
CA ALA A 444 -14.79 -1.10 -0.35
C ALA A 444 -14.47 -2.58 -0.49
N ILE A 445 -15.20 -3.41 0.26
CA ILE A 445 -15.04 -4.87 0.25
C ILE A 445 -15.47 -5.42 -1.10
N PHE A 446 -16.59 -4.96 -1.66
CA PHE A 446 -17.04 -5.34 -2.99
C PHE A 446 -16.00 -4.97 -4.06
N TYR A 447 -15.47 -3.76 -4.02
CA TYR A 447 -14.41 -3.29 -4.91
C TYR A 447 -13.16 -4.16 -4.81
N LEU A 448 -12.71 -4.45 -3.58
CA LEU A 448 -11.55 -5.30 -3.32
C LEU A 448 -11.80 -6.73 -3.82
N PHE A 449 -13.00 -7.27 -3.63
CA PHE A 449 -13.38 -8.59 -4.14
C PHE A 449 -13.47 -8.61 -5.67
N ALA A 450 -14.10 -7.61 -6.29
CA ALA A 450 -14.20 -7.54 -7.74
C ALA A 450 -12.81 -7.51 -8.37
N ASN A 451 -11.89 -6.72 -7.82
CA ASN A 451 -10.51 -6.63 -8.31
C ASN A 451 -9.76 -7.97 -8.32
N ILE A 452 -9.96 -8.83 -7.32
CA ILE A 452 -9.28 -10.15 -7.25
C ILE A 452 -9.46 -10.94 -8.54
N TRP A 453 -10.62 -10.81 -9.18
CA TRP A 453 -11.02 -11.61 -10.34
C TRP A 453 -10.72 -10.94 -11.69
N PHE A 454 -10.17 -9.72 -11.71
CA PHE A 454 -9.90 -8.96 -12.94
C PHE A 454 -8.47 -8.40 -12.96
N LYS A 455 -7.56 -9.12 -13.62
CA LYS A 455 -6.18 -8.69 -13.97
C LYS A 455 -5.91 -8.85 -15.46
N GLY A 456 -5.85 -7.74 -16.19
CA GLY A 456 -5.74 -7.69 -17.64
C GLY A 456 -4.45 -8.29 -18.19
N ASN A 457 -4.59 -9.19 -19.16
CA ASN A 457 -4.20 -9.01 -20.58
C ASN A 457 -4.93 -10.08 -21.43
N ASN A 458 -5.19 -9.84 -22.73
CA ASN A 458 -5.85 -10.74 -23.69
C ASN A 458 -7.27 -11.29 -23.33
N GLN A 459 -8.30 -10.43 -23.29
CA GLN A 459 -9.72 -10.86 -23.21
C GLN A 459 -10.03 -11.92 -22.12
N ASN A 460 -9.38 -11.86 -20.96
CA ASN A 460 -9.49 -12.88 -19.92
C ASN A 460 -9.02 -14.30 -20.30
N LYS A 461 -8.44 -14.54 -21.49
CA LYS A 461 -7.87 -15.86 -21.83
C LYS A 461 -6.74 -16.24 -20.87
N ALA A 462 -5.96 -15.27 -20.39
CA ALA A 462 -4.96 -15.49 -19.34
C ALA A 462 -5.55 -15.54 -17.91
N LEU A 463 -6.68 -14.84 -17.65
CA LEU A 463 -7.35 -14.86 -16.33
C LEU A 463 -8.01 -16.19 -15.99
N ILE A 464 -8.39 -16.97 -17.01
CA ILE A 464 -8.87 -18.35 -16.84
C ILE A 464 -7.70 -19.35 -16.76
N GLN A 465 -6.51 -18.99 -17.25
CA GLN A 465 -5.35 -19.89 -17.26
C GLN A 465 -4.50 -19.85 -15.97
N TYR A 466 -4.68 -18.86 -15.09
CA TYR A 466 -3.73 -18.66 -13.99
C TYR A 466 -3.92 -19.44 -12.68
N PRO A 467 -5.06 -20.08 -12.34
CA PRO A 467 -5.09 -20.87 -11.12
C PRO A 467 -5.04 -22.36 -11.46
N LEU A 468 -3.83 -22.88 -11.65
CA LEU A 468 -3.61 -24.30 -11.90
C LEU A 468 -2.85 -24.99 -10.77
N GLN A 469 -2.28 -24.26 -9.80
CA GLN A 469 -1.37 -24.88 -8.82
C GLN A 469 -2.02 -26.03 -8.03
N THR A 470 -3.18 -25.80 -7.40
CA THR A 470 -3.88 -26.85 -6.65
C THR A 470 -4.48 -27.93 -7.57
N MET A 471 -4.91 -27.58 -8.79
CA MET A 471 -5.36 -28.58 -9.78
C MET A 471 -4.21 -29.43 -10.33
N GLU A 472 -2.98 -28.92 -10.28
CA GLU A 472 -1.74 -29.62 -10.59
C GLU A 472 -1.14 -30.34 -9.36
N GLY A 473 -1.88 -30.44 -8.24
CA GLY A 473 -1.40 -31.10 -7.02
C GLY A 473 -0.32 -30.34 -6.26
N ARG A 474 0.01 -29.09 -6.65
CA ARG A 474 1.11 -28.34 -6.02
C ARG A 474 0.77 -27.98 -4.57
N GLY A 475 1.70 -28.33 -3.67
CA GLY A 475 1.55 -28.07 -2.25
C GLY A 475 0.52 -28.96 -1.54
N LEU A 476 0.00 -29.99 -2.22
CA LEU A 476 -0.85 -31.02 -1.64
C LEU A 476 -0.03 -32.29 -1.33
N THR A 477 -0.47 -33.02 -0.31
CA THR A 477 -0.04 -34.40 -0.07
C THR A 477 -0.85 -35.35 -0.96
N ASP A 478 -0.48 -36.63 -1.03
CA ASP A 478 -1.27 -37.65 -1.73
C ASP A 478 -2.73 -37.71 -1.26
N PHE A 479 -2.96 -37.49 0.05
CA PHE A 479 -4.32 -37.37 0.60
C PHE A 479 -5.01 -36.08 0.16
N GLY A 480 -4.28 -34.96 0.13
CA GLY A 480 -4.77 -33.70 -0.39
C GLY A 480 -5.19 -33.80 -1.86
N GLU A 481 -4.35 -34.41 -2.69
CA GLU A 481 -4.65 -34.66 -4.11
C GLU A 481 -5.92 -35.48 -4.26
N LEU A 482 -6.07 -36.59 -3.51
CA LEU A 482 -7.27 -37.42 -3.54
C LEU A 482 -8.54 -36.63 -3.22
N ILE A 483 -8.51 -35.78 -2.17
CA ILE A 483 -9.65 -34.97 -1.76
C ILE A 483 -9.99 -33.92 -2.82
N PHE A 484 -8.96 -33.33 -3.45
CA PHE A 484 -9.15 -32.26 -4.44
C PHE A 484 -9.47 -32.78 -5.83
N GLU A 485 -9.09 -33.99 -6.19
CA GLU A 485 -9.48 -34.65 -7.43
C GLU A 485 -11.01 -34.80 -7.51
N PHE A 486 -11.68 -35.09 -6.39
CA PHE A 486 -13.15 -35.08 -6.30
C PHE A 486 -13.78 -33.69 -6.45
N ALA A 487 -13.05 -32.62 -6.11
CA ALA A 487 -13.50 -31.24 -6.27
C ALA A 487 -13.12 -30.65 -7.65
N ALA A 488 -12.19 -31.28 -8.37
CA ALA A 488 -11.77 -30.91 -9.70
C ALA A 488 -12.83 -31.35 -10.71
N SER A 489 -13.67 -30.41 -11.15
CA SER A 489 -14.62 -30.66 -12.22
C SER A 489 -13.91 -30.71 -13.58
N SER A 490 -14.54 -31.34 -14.59
CA SER A 490 -14.05 -31.30 -15.99
C SER A 490 -13.96 -29.87 -16.54
N ASN A 491 -14.65 -28.91 -15.92
CA ASN A 491 -14.60 -27.50 -16.27
C ASN A 491 -13.66 -26.76 -15.30
N GLN A 492 -12.44 -26.47 -15.74
CA GLN A 492 -11.44 -25.74 -14.96
C GLN A 492 -12.02 -24.47 -14.32
N LEU A 493 -12.83 -23.69 -15.05
CA LEU A 493 -13.43 -22.45 -14.53
C LEU A 493 -14.30 -22.70 -13.29
N VAL A 494 -15.07 -23.78 -13.25
CA VAL A 494 -15.93 -24.12 -12.10
C VAL A 494 -15.06 -24.49 -10.88
N SER A 495 -13.99 -25.25 -11.09
CA SER A 495 -13.03 -25.60 -10.03
C SER A 495 -12.40 -24.34 -9.42
N LEU A 496 -12.10 -23.33 -10.25
CA LEU A 496 -11.59 -22.02 -9.78
C LEU A 496 -12.58 -21.29 -8.88
N TRP A 497 -13.85 -21.25 -9.27
CA TRP A 497 -14.90 -20.62 -8.47
C TRP A 497 -15.07 -21.31 -7.11
N ILE A 498 -14.99 -22.64 -7.08
CA ILE A 498 -15.07 -23.42 -5.83
C ILE A 498 -13.89 -23.07 -4.91
N ILE A 499 -12.66 -23.10 -5.44
CA ILE A 499 -11.46 -22.79 -4.65
C ILE A 499 -11.50 -21.34 -4.14
N GLY A 500 -11.86 -20.39 -5.00
CA GLY A 500 -12.04 -18.99 -4.62
C GLY A 500 -13.07 -18.81 -3.49
N ALA A 501 -14.20 -19.51 -3.58
CA ALA A 501 -15.23 -19.49 -2.55
C ALA A 501 -14.75 -20.08 -1.22
N LEU A 502 -14.04 -21.23 -1.26
CA LEU A 502 -13.43 -21.84 -0.07
C LEU A 502 -12.45 -20.90 0.62
N ASN A 503 -11.57 -20.25 -0.15
CA ASN A 503 -10.62 -19.28 0.37
C ASN A 503 -11.30 -18.03 0.95
N ALA A 504 -12.39 -17.54 0.33
CA ALA A 504 -13.16 -16.42 0.87
C ALA A 504 -13.83 -16.76 2.21
N ILE A 505 -14.41 -17.96 2.32
CA ILE A 505 -14.99 -18.47 3.57
C ILE A 505 -13.89 -18.65 4.63
N ALA A 506 -12.75 -19.24 4.25
CA ALA A 506 -11.62 -19.46 5.14
C ALA A 506 -11.02 -18.15 5.68
N LEU A 507 -10.91 -17.12 4.82
CA LEU A 507 -10.53 -15.79 5.25
C LEU A 507 -11.51 -15.24 6.28
N ALA A 508 -12.83 -15.31 6.02
CA ALA A 508 -13.85 -14.85 6.95
C ALA A 508 -13.75 -15.55 8.33
N ILE A 509 -13.57 -16.88 8.34
CA ILE A 509 -13.35 -17.66 9.57
C ILE A 509 -12.09 -17.21 10.32
N THR A 510 -10.98 -17.07 9.61
CA THR A 510 -9.70 -16.64 10.19
C THR A 510 -9.85 -15.28 10.88
N LEU A 511 -10.39 -14.29 10.17
CA LEU A 511 -10.57 -12.94 10.68
C LEU A 511 -11.53 -12.89 11.87
N TRP A 512 -12.60 -13.70 11.83
CA TRP A 512 -13.53 -13.84 12.94
C TRP A 512 -12.83 -14.30 14.22
N PHE A 513 -12.02 -15.36 14.16
CA PHE A 513 -11.30 -15.87 15.33
C PHE A 513 -10.20 -14.93 15.82
N LEU A 514 -9.48 -14.27 14.92
CA LEU A 514 -8.52 -13.22 15.28
C LEU A 514 -9.21 -12.08 16.04
N LEU A 515 -10.38 -11.64 15.56
CA LEU A 515 -11.16 -10.61 16.22
C LEU A 515 -11.71 -11.05 17.57
N GLN A 516 -12.27 -12.25 17.67
CA GLN A 516 -12.72 -12.75 18.98
C GLN A 516 -11.58 -12.85 19.98
N ARG A 517 -10.40 -13.28 19.54
CA ARG A 517 -9.22 -13.44 20.39
C ARG A 517 -8.64 -12.10 20.83
N PHE A 518 -8.62 -11.09 19.95
CA PHE A 518 -7.86 -9.86 20.15
C PHE A 518 -8.69 -8.59 20.36
N ALA A 519 -9.92 -8.51 19.84
CA ALA A 519 -10.78 -7.32 19.92
C ALA A 519 -11.74 -7.33 21.13
N GLY A 520 -11.83 -8.43 21.89
CA GLY A 520 -12.69 -8.56 23.08
C GLY A 520 -14.17 -8.84 22.77
N LYS A 521 -14.99 -9.09 23.82
CA LYS A 521 -16.39 -9.58 23.69
C LYS A 521 -17.39 -8.58 23.08
N LYS A 522 -17.04 -7.31 22.93
CA LYS A 522 -17.91 -6.26 22.33
C LYS A 522 -17.42 -5.89 20.92
N SER A 523 -17.36 -6.86 20.02
CA SER A 523 -17.00 -6.59 18.62
C SER A 523 -18.20 -6.03 17.86
N SER A 524 -18.06 -4.85 17.26
CA SER A 524 -19.06 -4.28 16.34
C SER A 524 -18.82 -4.78 14.92
N TRP A 525 -19.88 -4.92 14.11
CA TRP A 525 -19.78 -5.30 12.69
C TRP A 525 -18.79 -4.42 11.91
N LEU A 526 -18.63 -3.17 12.32
CA LEU A 526 -17.62 -2.26 11.79
C LEU A 526 -16.19 -2.81 11.90
N ILE A 527 -15.79 -3.28 13.09
CA ILE A 527 -14.44 -3.80 13.33
C ILE A 527 -14.19 -5.02 12.44
N TYR A 528 -15.22 -5.87 12.31
CA TYR A 528 -15.18 -7.02 11.41
C TYR A 528 -14.97 -6.59 9.95
N LEU A 529 -15.83 -5.72 9.42
CA LEU A 529 -15.71 -5.23 8.04
C LEU A 529 -14.39 -4.49 7.77
N SER A 530 -13.90 -3.68 8.72
CA SER A 530 -12.59 -3.03 8.58
C SER A 530 -11.45 -4.04 8.53
N THR A 531 -11.55 -5.12 9.29
CA THR A 531 -10.54 -6.19 9.30
C THR A 531 -10.57 -6.97 7.98
N VAL A 532 -11.76 -7.26 7.47
CA VAL A 532 -11.95 -7.86 6.14
C VAL A 532 -11.36 -6.96 5.07
N ALA A 533 -11.67 -5.65 5.09
CA ALA A 533 -11.12 -4.70 4.14
C ALA A 533 -9.58 -4.70 4.19
N VAL A 534 -8.98 -4.57 5.39
CA VAL A 534 -7.52 -4.60 5.58
C VAL A 534 -6.90 -5.90 5.08
N ALA A 535 -7.49 -7.05 5.38
CA ALA A 535 -6.98 -8.34 4.93
C ALA A 535 -7.06 -8.48 3.40
N LEU A 536 -8.16 -8.03 2.79
CA LEU A 536 -8.29 -7.99 1.34
C LEU A 536 -7.35 -6.96 0.68
N MET A 537 -6.78 -6.00 1.44
CA MET A 537 -5.70 -5.15 0.91
C MET A 537 -4.38 -5.91 0.75
N MET A 538 -4.24 -7.04 1.44
CA MET A 538 -2.99 -7.76 1.48
C MET A 538 -2.82 -8.52 0.19
N PHE A 539 -1.68 -8.33 -0.47
CA PHE A 539 -1.44 -8.96 -1.75
C PHE A 539 -1.41 -10.48 -1.64
N SER A 540 -0.79 -11.04 -0.61
CA SER A 540 -0.79 -12.49 -0.36
C SER A 540 -2.19 -13.09 -0.16
N VAL A 541 -3.15 -12.32 0.36
CA VAL A 541 -4.56 -12.74 0.49
C VAL A 541 -5.25 -12.71 -0.87
N GLN A 542 -5.05 -11.65 -1.66
CA GLN A 542 -5.57 -11.57 -3.03
C GLN A 542 -4.97 -12.67 -3.93
N ASP A 543 -3.67 -12.90 -3.80
CA ASP A 543 -2.90 -13.93 -4.49
C ASP A 543 -3.46 -15.32 -4.17
N ALA A 544 -3.63 -15.64 -2.88
CA ALA A 544 -4.28 -16.89 -2.47
C ALA A 544 -5.71 -17.03 -3.04
N LEU A 545 -6.49 -15.94 -3.04
CA LEU A 545 -7.85 -15.94 -3.60
C LEU A 545 -7.85 -16.10 -5.14
N GLN A 546 -6.79 -15.66 -5.83
CA GLN A 546 -6.70 -15.62 -7.29
C GLN A 546 -6.02 -16.85 -7.91
N PHE A 547 -4.86 -17.28 -7.39
CA PHE A 547 -4.04 -18.37 -7.95
C PHE A 547 -4.49 -19.76 -7.49
N GLY A 548 -5.56 -19.83 -6.70
CA GLY A 548 -6.21 -21.08 -6.32
C GLY A 548 -5.44 -21.87 -5.27
N SER A 549 -4.49 -21.26 -4.56
CA SER A 549 -3.83 -21.89 -3.41
C SER A 549 -4.77 -21.98 -2.21
N LEU A 550 -4.77 -23.09 -1.48
CA LEU A 550 -5.64 -23.32 -0.31
C LEU A 550 -4.98 -22.93 1.02
N THR A 551 -3.90 -22.15 1.00
CA THR A 551 -3.22 -21.73 2.23
C THR A 551 -4.15 -20.97 3.18
N LEU A 552 -5.14 -20.21 2.66
CA LEU A 552 -6.16 -19.56 3.51
C LEU A 552 -7.04 -20.59 4.22
N VAL A 553 -7.40 -21.70 3.56
CA VAL A 553 -8.13 -22.83 4.18
C VAL A 553 -7.28 -23.47 5.29
N ALA A 554 -6.00 -23.73 5.02
CA ALA A 554 -5.08 -24.23 6.03
C ALA A 554 -5.02 -23.29 7.25
N LEU A 555 -4.82 -21.99 6.99
CA LEU A 555 -4.78 -20.96 8.04
C LEU A 555 -6.07 -20.92 8.85
N ALA A 556 -7.24 -21.05 8.23
CA ALA A 556 -8.51 -21.08 8.95
C ALA A 556 -8.60 -22.26 9.92
N LEU A 557 -8.28 -23.47 9.45
CA LEU A 557 -8.26 -24.69 10.28
C LEU A 557 -7.31 -24.54 11.48
N ILE A 558 -6.09 -24.06 11.22
CA ILE A 558 -5.07 -23.81 12.24
C ILE A 558 -5.54 -22.75 13.24
N THR A 559 -6.12 -21.64 12.75
CA THR A 559 -6.56 -20.52 13.59
C THR A 559 -7.68 -20.95 14.52
N VAL A 560 -8.64 -21.74 14.01
CA VAL A 560 -9.70 -22.34 14.82
C VAL A 560 -9.10 -23.22 15.91
N ASP A 561 -8.15 -24.08 15.60
CA ASP A 561 -7.58 -25.02 16.55
C ASP A 561 -6.69 -24.34 17.62
N VAL A 562 -5.86 -23.39 17.19
CA VAL A 562 -4.83 -22.76 18.03
C VAL A 562 -5.38 -21.59 18.83
N LEU A 563 -6.22 -20.74 18.21
CA LEU A 563 -6.66 -19.46 18.79
C LEU A 563 -8.08 -19.46 19.35
N SER A 564 -8.92 -20.45 19.03
CA SER A 564 -10.28 -20.49 19.56
C SER A 564 -10.30 -20.49 21.10
N VAL A 565 -11.27 -19.75 21.64
CA VAL A 565 -11.50 -19.66 23.09
C VAL A 565 -12.31 -20.87 23.59
N ARG A 566 -13.19 -21.41 22.74
CA ARG A 566 -13.97 -22.62 23.01
C ARG A 566 -13.40 -23.77 22.20
N GLU A 567 -13.22 -24.93 22.82
CA GLU A 567 -12.77 -26.13 22.12
C GLU A 567 -13.86 -26.60 21.16
N ILE A 568 -13.54 -26.62 19.87
CA ILE A 568 -14.37 -27.20 18.81
C ILE A 568 -13.74 -28.56 18.50
N GLY A 569 -14.17 -29.59 19.22
CA GLY A 569 -13.58 -30.93 19.13
C GLY A 569 -12.24 -31.07 19.87
N ARG A 570 -11.48 -32.12 19.55
CA ARG A 570 -10.16 -32.37 20.16
C ARG A 570 -9.13 -31.40 19.59
N ARG A 571 -8.43 -30.67 20.45
CA ARG A 571 -7.30 -29.80 20.04
C ARG A 571 -6.24 -30.58 19.28
N GLY A 572 -5.74 -29.98 18.22
CA GLY A 572 -4.75 -30.58 17.31
C GLY A 572 -5.38 -31.32 16.13
N LEU A 573 -6.69 -31.61 16.16
CA LEU A 573 -7.38 -32.33 15.09
C LEU A 573 -7.43 -31.54 13.79
N LEU A 574 -7.83 -30.27 13.84
CA LEU A 574 -7.96 -29.42 12.64
C LEU A 574 -6.58 -29.03 12.09
N THR A 575 -5.60 -28.80 12.97
CA THR A 575 -4.20 -28.63 12.55
C THR A 575 -3.66 -29.91 11.91
N GLY A 576 -4.03 -31.08 12.45
CA GLY A 576 -3.69 -32.39 11.89
C GLY A 576 -4.33 -32.62 10.53
N LEU A 577 -5.57 -32.19 10.31
CA LEU A 577 -6.23 -32.23 9.01
C LEU A 577 -5.57 -31.28 8.01
N ALA A 578 -5.20 -30.06 8.43
CA ALA A 578 -4.44 -29.16 7.57
C ALA A 578 -3.08 -29.76 7.19
N ALA A 579 -2.37 -30.37 8.15
CA ALA A 579 -1.12 -31.09 7.90
C ALA A 579 -1.33 -32.30 6.98
N ALA A 580 -2.44 -33.02 7.14
CA ALA A 580 -2.81 -34.12 6.27
C ALA A 580 -2.99 -33.67 4.83
N LEU A 581 -3.58 -32.50 4.58
CA LEU A 581 -3.84 -31.97 3.23
C LEU A 581 -2.60 -31.33 2.58
N PHE A 582 -1.81 -30.57 3.35
CA PHE A 582 -0.78 -29.67 2.80
C PHE A 582 0.66 -30.00 3.23
N GLY A 583 0.83 -30.92 4.19
CA GLY A 583 2.13 -31.30 4.73
C GLY A 583 2.71 -30.28 5.73
N TRP A 584 3.02 -29.07 5.25
CA TRP A 584 3.77 -28.06 6.00
C TRP A 584 3.16 -27.62 7.34
N PRO A 585 1.83 -27.66 7.58
CA PRO A 585 1.26 -27.33 8.89
C PRO A 585 1.78 -28.21 10.03
N ILE A 586 2.39 -29.37 9.73
CA ILE A 586 2.99 -30.26 10.75
C ILE A 586 4.04 -29.54 11.62
N LEU A 587 4.72 -28.51 11.08
CA LEU A 587 5.73 -27.74 11.81
C LEU A 587 5.14 -27.01 13.04
N ILE A 588 3.82 -26.77 13.09
CA ILE A 588 3.14 -26.12 14.22
C ILE A 588 3.22 -26.97 15.50
N VAL A 589 3.44 -28.29 15.37
CA VAL A 589 3.67 -29.20 16.50
C VAL A 589 4.82 -28.73 17.39
N ILE A 590 5.83 -28.06 16.84
CA ILE A 590 6.95 -27.48 17.60
C ILE A 590 6.43 -26.45 18.60
N GLY A 591 5.49 -25.60 18.16
CA GLY A 591 4.79 -24.66 19.03
C GLY A 591 4.04 -25.37 20.15
N PHE A 592 3.26 -26.42 19.81
CA PHE A 592 2.54 -27.21 20.81
C PHE A 592 3.46 -27.88 21.84
N LEU A 593 4.58 -28.44 21.40
CA LEU A 593 5.58 -29.04 22.31
C LEU A 593 6.16 -28.00 23.26
N ILE A 594 6.57 -26.83 22.73
CA ILE A 594 7.10 -25.72 23.54
C ILE A 594 6.04 -25.21 24.53
N HIS A 595 4.78 -25.13 24.11
CA HIS A 595 3.64 -24.76 24.95
C HIS A 595 3.20 -25.88 25.91
N ARG A 596 3.87 -27.04 25.89
CA ARG A 596 3.56 -28.24 26.68
C ARG A 596 2.14 -28.78 26.43
N ARG A 597 1.64 -28.64 25.21
CA ARG A 597 0.34 -29.15 24.74
C ARG A 597 0.50 -30.53 24.10
N TYR A 598 1.00 -31.51 24.85
CA TYR A 598 1.33 -32.84 24.34
C TYR A 598 0.13 -33.57 23.70
N ALA A 599 -1.07 -33.43 24.27
CA ALA A 599 -2.27 -34.02 23.68
C ALA A 599 -2.58 -33.46 22.28
N ALA A 600 -2.39 -32.14 22.09
CA ALA A 600 -2.58 -31.51 20.77
C ALA A 600 -1.48 -31.96 19.80
N THR A 601 -0.22 -32.03 20.26
CA THR A 601 0.89 -32.60 19.48
C THR A 601 0.56 -34.01 18.99
N ILE A 602 0.18 -34.91 19.90
CA ILE A 602 -0.14 -36.31 19.56
C ILE A 602 -1.31 -36.35 18.58
N THR A 603 -2.37 -35.59 18.85
CA THR A 603 -3.56 -35.55 17.97
C THR A 603 -3.19 -35.07 16.57
N THR A 604 -2.46 -33.97 16.45
CA THR A 604 -2.00 -33.44 15.15
C THR A 604 -1.15 -34.45 14.40
N THR A 605 -0.13 -35.02 15.05
CA THR A 605 0.78 -35.98 14.42
C THR A 605 0.07 -37.25 13.99
N VAL A 606 -0.78 -37.83 14.86
CA VAL A 606 -1.52 -39.06 14.55
C VAL A 606 -2.53 -38.81 13.43
N THR A 607 -3.30 -37.73 13.49
CA THR A 607 -4.25 -37.39 12.41
C THR A 607 -3.54 -37.21 11.08
N ALA A 608 -2.44 -36.46 11.04
CA ALA A 608 -1.66 -36.28 9.82
C ALA A 608 -1.10 -37.62 9.30
N ALA A 609 -0.46 -38.42 10.16
CA ALA A 609 0.15 -39.69 9.77
C ALA A 609 -0.87 -40.71 9.25
N VAL A 610 -2.01 -40.86 9.93
CA VAL A 610 -3.09 -41.78 9.51
C VAL A 610 -3.62 -41.38 8.14
N LEU A 611 -3.87 -40.09 7.92
CA LEU A 611 -4.41 -39.60 6.64
C LEU A 611 -3.37 -39.63 5.52
N TRP A 612 -2.09 -39.40 5.80
CA TRP A 612 -1.02 -39.63 4.83
C TRP A 612 -0.95 -41.09 4.42
N ILE A 613 -0.94 -42.04 5.37
CA ILE A 613 -0.97 -43.48 5.06
C ILE A 613 -2.19 -43.82 4.21
N LEU A 614 -3.37 -43.27 4.55
CA LEU A 614 -4.57 -43.47 3.75
C LEU A 614 -4.42 -42.92 2.33
N GLY A 615 -3.87 -41.72 2.16
CA GLY A 615 -3.59 -41.14 0.84
C GLY A 615 -2.66 -42.02 0.01
N ILE A 616 -1.59 -42.53 0.62
CA ILE A 616 -0.63 -43.44 -0.01
C ILE A 616 -1.31 -44.74 -0.46
N LEU A 617 -2.17 -45.31 0.39
CA LEU A 617 -2.87 -46.56 0.09
C LEU A 617 -3.92 -46.41 -1.00
N LEU A 618 -4.59 -45.26 -1.06
CA LEU A 618 -5.66 -44.98 -2.02
C LEU A 618 -5.15 -44.38 -3.34
N ASN A 619 -3.96 -43.78 -3.34
CA ASN A 619 -3.32 -43.21 -4.52
C ASN A 619 -1.85 -43.70 -4.64
N PRO A 620 -1.63 -45.02 -4.83
CA PRO A 620 -0.30 -45.62 -4.83
C PRO A 620 0.57 -45.17 -6.01
N ASP A 621 -0.03 -44.75 -7.13
CA ASP A 621 0.69 -44.24 -8.30
C ASP A 621 1.23 -42.80 -8.09
N ALA A 622 0.61 -42.03 -7.19
CA ALA A 622 1.07 -40.69 -6.81
C ALA A 622 2.10 -40.67 -5.67
N PHE A 623 2.35 -41.80 -4.98
CA PHE A 623 3.25 -41.97 -3.81
C PHE A 623 4.73 -41.56 -4.03
N ASN A 624 5.05 -40.97 -5.17
CA ASN A 624 6.40 -40.83 -5.68
C ASN A 624 7.13 -39.59 -5.11
N LEU A 625 7.37 -39.51 -3.79
CA LEU A 625 8.14 -38.42 -3.14
C LEU A 625 7.73 -36.99 -3.56
N ASN A 626 6.56 -36.79 -4.17
CA ASN A 626 6.29 -35.59 -4.96
C ASN A 626 6.27 -34.35 -4.08
N LEU A 627 5.74 -34.41 -2.86
CA LEU A 627 5.79 -33.29 -1.92
C LEU A 627 7.22 -32.96 -1.46
N LEU A 628 8.03 -33.98 -1.12
CA LEU A 628 9.42 -33.78 -0.72
C LEU A 628 10.28 -33.29 -1.89
N ARG A 629 10.08 -33.82 -3.10
CA ARG A 629 10.66 -33.26 -4.32
C ARG A 629 10.11 -31.88 -4.59
N GLN A 630 8.84 -31.56 -4.35
CA GLN A 630 8.32 -30.22 -4.60
C GLN A 630 8.95 -29.21 -3.64
N TRP A 631 9.12 -29.55 -2.36
CA TRP A 631 9.78 -28.69 -1.39
C TRP A 631 11.30 -28.64 -1.57
N PHE A 632 11.95 -29.73 -2.01
CA PHE A 632 13.41 -29.82 -2.09
C PHE A 632 14.01 -29.92 -3.50
N SER A 633 13.19 -29.91 -4.55
CA SER A 633 13.65 -29.65 -5.91
C SER A 633 14.05 -28.20 -5.94
N GLY A 634 15.25 -27.95 -6.46
CA GLY A 634 15.73 -26.60 -6.73
C GLY A 634 14.89 -25.96 -7.83
N ARG A 635 13.64 -25.59 -7.52
CA ARG A 635 12.90 -24.65 -8.34
C ARG A 635 13.77 -23.39 -8.43
N ASP A 636 13.80 -22.81 -9.62
CA ASP A 636 14.46 -21.53 -9.79
C ASP A 636 13.97 -20.56 -8.70
N GLY A 637 14.83 -19.66 -8.26
CA GLY A 637 14.48 -18.77 -7.17
C GLY A 637 13.29 -17.84 -7.51
N ARG A 638 12.89 -17.70 -8.79
CA ARG A 638 11.97 -16.64 -9.25
C ARG A 638 10.65 -16.64 -8.49
N ASP A 639 10.07 -17.84 -8.29
CA ASP A 639 8.76 -18.00 -7.65
C ASP A 639 8.86 -18.31 -6.14
N ASN A 640 10.08 -18.48 -5.61
CA ASN A 640 10.33 -18.87 -4.23
C ASN A 640 10.94 -17.70 -3.41
N LEU A 641 10.21 -17.25 -2.40
CA LEU A 641 10.56 -16.14 -1.50
C LEU A 641 11.32 -16.60 -0.24
N SER A 642 11.73 -17.87 -0.14
CA SER A 642 12.49 -18.32 1.02
C SER A 642 13.90 -17.69 1.04
N PHE A 643 14.47 -17.52 2.24
CA PHE A 643 15.85 -17.03 2.37
C PHE A 643 16.86 -17.97 1.69
N TYR A 644 16.55 -19.27 1.61
CA TYR A 644 17.36 -20.21 0.83
C TYR A 644 17.26 -19.94 -0.66
N ALA A 645 16.08 -19.71 -1.23
CA ALA A 645 15.95 -19.38 -2.65
C ALA A 645 16.76 -18.14 -3.01
N PHE A 646 16.83 -17.17 -2.10
CA PHE A 646 17.80 -16.09 -2.20
C PHE A 646 19.25 -16.61 -2.24
N LEU A 647 19.72 -17.36 -1.24
CA LEU A 647 21.09 -17.90 -1.25
C LEU A 647 21.39 -18.79 -2.47
N ALA A 648 20.42 -19.57 -2.95
CA ALA A 648 20.54 -20.46 -4.09
C ALA A 648 20.80 -19.70 -5.39
N ARG A 649 20.15 -18.55 -5.56
CA ARG A 649 20.39 -17.62 -6.67
C ARG A 649 21.80 -17.02 -6.67
N TRP A 650 22.51 -17.07 -5.54
CA TRP A 650 23.79 -16.38 -5.33
C TRP A 650 24.99 -17.31 -5.13
N VAL A 651 24.79 -18.50 -4.57
CA VAL A 651 25.88 -19.34 -4.05
C VAL A 651 25.85 -20.74 -4.65
N SER A 652 24.70 -21.44 -4.61
CA SER A 652 24.58 -22.82 -5.07
C SER A 652 23.16 -23.35 -4.97
N GLU A 653 22.65 -24.04 -6.01
CA GLU A 653 21.40 -24.81 -5.99
C GLU A 653 21.51 -26.15 -5.20
N SER A 654 22.36 -26.21 -4.17
CA SER A 654 22.66 -27.44 -3.44
C SER A 654 21.54 -27.85 -2.47
N PRO A 655 20.97 -29.07 -2.62
CA PRO A 655 19.99 -29.61 -1.66
C PRO A 655 20.52 -29.67 -0.22
N VAL A 656 21.84 -29.80 -0.03
CA VAL A 656 22.48 -29.78 1.29
C VAL A 656 22.35 -28.41 1.93
N MET A 657 22.57 -27.34 1.17
CA MET A 657 22.40 -25.97 1.65
C MET A 657 20.95 -25.66 2.01
N MET A 658 20.01 -26.22 1.26
CA MET A 658 18.58 -26.12 1.54
C MET A 658 18.22 -26.76 2.89
N PHE A 659 18.76 -27.95 3.15
CA PHE A 659 18.59 -28.62 4.43
C PHE A 659 19.25 -27.87 5.59
N VAL A 660 20.48 -27.35 5.40
CA VAL A 660 21.17 -26.53 6.40
C VAL A 660 20.34 -25.29 6.75
N TRP A 661 19.82 -24.57 5.75
CA TRP A 661 18.95 -23.42 5.98
C TRP A 661 17.68 -23.81 6.75
N PHE A 662 17.01 -24.90 6.34
CA PHE A 662 15.84 -25.41 7.03
C PHE A 662 16.12 -25.63 8.53
N ILE A 663 17.25 -26.25 8.88
CA ILE A 663 17.64 -26.49 10.28
C ILE A 663 17.92 -25.17 11.03
N VAL A 664 18.64 -24.22 10.40
CA VAL A 664 18.94 -22.91 11.00
C VAL A 664 17.65 -22.12 11.28
N ALA A 665 16.78 -22.01 10.28
CA ALA A 665 15.50 -21.34 10.38
C ALA A 665 14.60 -21.98 11.44
N LEU A 666 14.58 -23.32 11.49
CA LEU A 666 13.83 -24.08 12.49
C LEU A 666 14.33 -23.79 13.91
N GLY A 667 15.65 -23.77 14.11
CA GLY A 667 16.26 -23.44 15.39
C GLY A 667 15.93 -22.02 15.86
N LEU A 668 16.04 -21.04 14.96
CA LEU A 668 15.72 -19.63 15.25
C LEU A 668 14.23 -19.44 15.56
N GLY A 669 13.35 -20.08 14.78
CA GLY A 669 11.90 -20.04 15.00
C GLY A 669 11.50 -20.70 16.32
N ALA A 670 12.00 -21.90 16.60
CA ALA A 670 11.76 -22.61 17.87
C ALA A 670 12.28 -21.81 19.06
N TRP A 671 13.48 -21.21 18.95
CA TRP A 671 14.02 -20.34 19.98
C TRP A 671 13.13 -19.12 20.23
N ALA A 672 12.64 -18.44 19.18
CA ALA A 672 11.76 -17.29 19.33
C ALA A 672 10.42 -17.66 19.98
N ILE A 673 9.84 -18.80 19.61
CA ILE A 673 8.61 -19.34 20.21
C ILE A 673 8.85 -19.66 21.69
N HIS A 674 9.94 -20.34 22.02
CA HIS A 674 10.29 -20.69 23.40
C HIS A 674 10.56 -19.46 24.27
N ARG A 675 11.30 -18.49 23.74
CA ARG A 675 11.64 -17.26 24.46
C ARG A 675 10.40 -16.44 24.78
N THR A 676 9.51 -16.25 23.80
CA THR A 676 8.25 -15.53 24.02
C THR A 676 7.31 -16.27 24.98
N TRP A 677 7.24 -17.61 24.89
CA TRP A 677 6.47 -18.44 25.81
C TRP A 677 6.98 -18.36 27.25
N SER A 678 8.29 -18.56 27.47
CA SER A 678 8.92 -18.51 28.79
C SER A 678 8.77 -17.15 29.47
N HIS A 679 8.61 -16.08 28.70
CA HIS A 679 8.37 -14.71 29.20
C HIS A 679 6.88 -14.39 29.38
N GLY A 680 5.98 -15.36 29.20
CA GLY A 680 4.54 -15.20 29.44
C GLY A 680 3.76 -14.59 28.26
N PHE A 681 4.39 -14.30 27.13
CA PHE A 681 3.72 -13.76 25.93
C PHE A 681 3.04 -14.87 25.10
N LYS A 682 2.04 -15.53 25.69
CA LYS A 682 1.40 -16.73 25.12
C LYS A 682 0.78 -16.51 23.73
N ASP A 683 0.06 -15.41 23.54
CA ASP A 683 -0.57 -15.08 22.25
C ASP A 683 0.48 -14.81 21.15
N LEU A 684 1.59 -14.17 21.50
CA LEU A 684 2.70 -13.92 20.56
C LEU A 684 3.40 -15.22 20.19
N SER A 685 3.65 -16.08 21.17
CA SER A 685 4.25 -17.39 20.93
C SER A 685 3.37 -18.29 20.05
N ALA A 686 2.05 -18.25 20.24
CA ALA A 686 1.09 -18.93 19.36
C ALA A 686 1.11 -18.38 17.94
N ALA A 687 1.11 -17.06 17.77
CA ALA A 687 1.19 -16.43 16.45
C ALA A 687 2.52 -16.74 15.73
N LEU A 688 3.65 -16.75 16.46
CA LEU A 688 4.95 -17.17 15.93
C LEU A 688 4.95 -18.65 15.51
N SER A 689 4.19 -19.51 16.21
CA SER A 689 4.05 -20.93 15.85
C SER A 689 3.31 -21.10 14.53
N ILE A 690 2.24 -20.31 14.30
CA ILE A 690 1.48 -20.31 13.04
C ILE A 690 2.33 -19.75 11.89
N ALA A 691 3.13 -18.71 12.16
CA ALA A 691 3.99 -18.07 11.16
C ALA A 691 5.26 -18.88 10.83
N LEU A 692 5.65 -19.84 11.68
CA LEU A 692 6.90 -20.61 11.54
C LEU A 692 7.15 -21.19 10.13
N PRO A 693 6.16 -21.75 9.41
CA PRO A 693 6.37 -22.28 8.07
C PRO A 693 6.92 -21.23 7.08
N THR A 694 6.53 -19.97 7.20
CA THR A 694 7.03 -18.88 6.32
C THR A 694 8.53 -18.58 6.50
N LEU A 695 9.10 -19.01 7.62
CA LEU A 695 10.53 -18.86 7.92
C LEU A 695 11.32 -20.11 7.52
N VAL A 696 10.73 -21.29 7.79
CA VAL A 696 11.41 -22.58 7.77
C VAL A 696 11.35 -23.25 6.40
N LEU A 697 10.23 -23.11 5.68
CA LEU A 697 10.04 -23.90 4.47
C LEU A 697 11.11 -23.59 3.42
N PRO A 698 11.66 -24.62 2.78
CA PRO A 698 12.60 -24.41 1.68
C PRO A 698 11.99 -23.66 0.48
N ILE A 699 10.69 -23.87 0.25
CA ILE A 699 9.88 -23.11 -0.71
C ILE A 699 8.81 -22.32 0.03
N VAL A 700 8.82 -21.00 -0.17
CA VAL A 700 7.82 -20.08 0.35
C VAL A 700 7.30 -19.27 -0.83
N GLU A 701 6.11 -19.61 -1.32
CA GLU A 701 5.45 -18.79 -2.33
C GLU A 701 4.71 -17.62 -1.68
N LEU A 702 4.35 -16.60 -2.46
CA LEU A 702 3.74 -15.37 -1.97
C LEU A 702 2.48 -15.58 -1.11
N HIS A 703 1.58 -16.47 -1.53
CA HIS A 703 0.38 -16.82 -0.78
C HIS A 703 0.67 -17.45 0.60
N HIS A 704 1.88 -18.00 0.86
CA HIS A 704 2.25 -18.49 2.18
C HIS A 704 2.36 -17.37 3.21
N LEU A 705 2.61 -16.14 2.76
CA LEU A 705 2.74 -15.01 3.66
C LEU A 705 1.47 -14.78 4.46
N VAL A 706 0.26 -15.21 4.04
CA VAL A 706 -0.98 -15.09 4.83
C VAL A 706 -0.85 -15.61 6.28
N LEU A 707 0.09 -16.53 6.54
CA LEU A 707 0.35 -17.09 7.88
C LEU A 707 0.88 -16.07 8.91
N LEU A 708 1.38 -14.89 8.50
CA LEU A 708 1.78 -13.84 9.46
C LEU A 708 0.61 -12.94 9.89
N LEU A 709 -0.61 -13.13 9.36
CA LEU A 709 -1.81 -12.37 9.76
C LEU A 709 -2.02 -12.37 11.28
N PRO A 710 -1.97 -13.53 11.99
CA PRO A 710 -2.05 -13.56 13.44
C PRO A 710 -0.89 -12.83 14.13
N LEU A 711 0.32 -12.88 13.58
CA LEU A 711 1.51 -12.23 14.15
C LEU A 711 1.37 -10.71 14.09
N ILE A 712 0.97 -10.16 12.94
CA ILE A 712 0.69 -8.73 12.79
C ILE A 712 -0.36 -8.29 13.80
N ALA A 713 -1.48 -9.03 13.92
CA ALA A 713 -2.55 -8.70 14.84
C ALA A 713 -2.08 -8.65 16.31
N VAL A 714 -1.26 -9.62 16.74
CA VAL A 714 -0.70 -9.64 18.10
C VAL A 714 0.30 -8.50 18.32
N LEU A 715 1.19 -8.25 17.36
CA LEU A 715 2.21 -7.20 17.48
C LEU A 715 1.56 -5.81 17.56
N LEU A 716 0.52 -5.55 16.77
CA LEU A 716 -0.27 -4.32 16.85
C LEU A 716 -0.91 -4.17 18.23
N ARG A 717 -1.54 -5.24 18.74
CA ARG A 717 -2.16 -5.25 20.08
C ARG A 717 -1.15 -5.00 21.21
N GLN A 718 0.07 -5.51 21.07
CA GLN A 718 1.15 -5.33 22.05
C GLN A 718 1.91 -4.01 21.88
N GLY A 719 1.49 -3.12 20.97
CA GLY A 719 2.15 -1.84 20.75
C GLY A 719 3.50 -1.94 20.00
N ARG A 720 3.81 -3.09 19.39
CA ARG A 720 5.02 -3.29 18.57
C ARG A 720 4.80 -2.81 17.15
N VAL A 721 4.41 -1.55 17.02
CA VAL A 721 4.02 -0.91 15.75
C VAL A 721 5.13 -1.00 14.71
N ALA A 722 6.40 -0.90 15.12
CA ALA A 722 7.57 -1.02 14.26
C ALA A 722 7.64 -2.36 13.50
N ILE A 723 7.57 -3.44 14.26
CA ILE A 723 7.67 -4.79 13.71
C ILE A 723 6.41 -5.10 12.90
N SER A 724 5.25 -4.63 13.38
CA SER A 724 3.97 -4.75 12.65
C SER A 724 4.00 -4.00 11.31
N TYR A 725 4.57 -2.79 11.30
CA TYR A 725 4.73 -1.95 10.12
C TYR A 725 5.63 -2.64 9.10
N LEU A 726 6.76 -3.20 9.53
CA LEU A 726 7.68 -3.89 8.64
C LEU A 726 7.06 -5.14 8.01
N ILE A 727 6.37 -5.95 8.81
CA ILE A 727 5.67 -7.12 8.31
C ILE A 727 4.52 -6.66 7.38
N GLY A 728 3.76 -5.63 7.74
CA GLY A 728 2.72 -5.06 6.88
C GLY A 728 3.28 -4.49 5.56
N PHE A 729 4.45 -3.86 5.59
CA PHE A 729 5.15 -3.34 4.43
C PHE A 729 5.54 -4.47 3.48
N ILE A 730 6.09 -5.58 4.00
CA ILE A 730 6.35 -6.79 3.20
C ILE A 730 5.08 -7.25 2.48
N TYR A 731 3.96 -7.37 3.20
CA TYR A 731 2.70 -7.82 2.64
C TYR A 731 2.11 -6.92 1.56
N LEU A 732 2.37 -5.62 1.64
CA LEU A 732 1.85 -4.63 0.70
C LEU A 732 2.80 -4.40 -0.47
N VAL A 733 4.12 -4.49 -0.25
CA VAL A 733 5.14 -4.17 -1.25
C VAL A 733 5.52 -5.35 -2.11
N SER A 734 5.39 -6.61 -1.66
CA SER A 734 5.57 -7.77 -2.56
C SER A 734 4.60 -7.79 -3.76
N TRP A 735 3.74 -6.79 -3.90
CA TRP A 735 2.85 -6.49 -5.02
C TRP A 735 3.54 -5.89 -6.27
N THR A 736 4.66 -5.17 -6.15
CA THR A 736 5.27 -4.50 -7.32
C THR A 736 6.09 -5.47 -8.21
N PRO A 737 6.16 -5.21 -9.51
CA PRO A 737 5.31 -5.73 -10.58
C PRO A 737 5.75 -7.14 -11.04
N GLN A 738 5.34 -8.20 -10.35
CA GLN A 738 5.54 -9.57 -10.88
C GLN A 738 4.56 -9.91 -12.02
N HIS A 739 3.49 -9.10 -12.20
CA HIS A 739 2.41 -9.39 -13.15
C HIS A 739 2.19 -8.33 -14.24
N LEU A 740 2.90 -7.20 -14.17
CA LEU A 740 2.93 -6.24 -15.27
C LEU A 740 4.25 -6.46 -16.00
N SER A 741 4.21 -6.71 -17.30
CA SER A 741 5.44 -6.77 -18.06
C SER A 741 6.16 -5.42 -17.90
N TYR A 742 7.45 -5.45 -17.60
CA TYR A 742 8.21 -4.21 -17.37
C TYR A 742 8.24 -3.34 -18.64
N SER A 743 8.02 -3.89 -19.83
CA SER A 743 7.78 -3.09 -21.05
C SER A 743 6.41 -2.39 -21.04
N THR A 744 5.39 -2.93 -20.37
CA THR A 744 4.09 -2.25 -20.16
C THR A 744 4.20 -1.08 -19.18
N VAL A 745 5.06 -1.20 -18.16
CA VAL A 745 5.24 -0.14 -17.15
C VAL A 745 6.34 0.85 -17.56
N PHE A 746 7.35 0.39 -18.31
CA PHE A 746 8.57 1.12 -18.67
C PHE A 746 9.00 0.85 -20.13
N PRO A 747 8.20 1.29 -21.12
CA PRO A 747 8.41 0.94 -22.53
C PRO A 747 9.73 1.48 -23.13
N LEU A 748 10.35 2.49 -22.50
CA LEU A 748 11.55 3.16 -23.01
C LEU A 748 12.87 2.67 -22.40
N ASN A 749 12.82 1.69 -21.48
CA ASN A 749 13.99 1.22 -20.73
C ASN A 749 14.45 -0.20 -21.15
N ASP A 750 14.15 -0.63 -22.39
CA ASP A 750 14.49 -1.96 -22.90
C ASP A 750 15.89 -1.98 -23.54
N PRO A 751 16.76 -2.89 -23.09
CA PRO A 751 16.87 -4.12 -23.87
C PRO A 751 16.52 -5.33 -23.00
N ALA A 752 16.05 -6.40 -23.66
CA ALA A 752 15.75 -7.66 -22.99
C ALA A 752 16.96 -8.06 -22.12
N PRO A 753 16.76 -8.69 -20.94
CA PRO A 753 17.88 -9.24 -20.18
C PRO A 753 18.53 -10.35 -21.02
N GLU A 754 19.57 -10.02 -21.79
CA GLU A 754 20.28 -10.95 -22.67
C GLU A 754 21.45 -11.65 -21.93
N GLY A 755 21.80 -11.18 -20.71
CA GLY A 755 22.94 -11.66 -19.93
C GLY A 755 22.60 -12.23 -18.55
N TYR A 756 23.43 -13.17 -18.06
CA TYR A 756 23.33 -13.76 -16.72
C TYR A 756 23.45 -12.70 -15.59
N VAL A 757 24.24 -11.64 -15.80
CA VAL A 757 24.45 -10.60 -14.78
C VAL A 757 23.26 -9.59 -14.76
N ALA A 758 22.46 -9.52 -15.83
CA ALA A 758 21.29 -8.65 -16.03
C ALA A 758 20.08 -9.37 -15.45
N HIS A 759 20.03 -10.69 -15.58
CA HIS A 759 19.22 -11.54 -14.73
C HIS A 759 19.62 -11.40 -13.25
N PHE A 760 20.91 -11.48 -12.89
CA PHE A 760 21.40 -11.24 -11.52
C PHE A 760 21.06 -9.85 -10.98
N GLY A 761 21.07 -8.83 -11.83
CA GLY A 761 20.68 -7.48 -11.51
C GLY A 761 19.20 -7.32 -11.29
N TRP A 762 18.41 -7.80 -12.23
CA TRP A 762 16.97 -7.94 -12.09
C TRP A 762 16.61 -8.66 -10.78
N TYR A 763 17.36 -9.71 -10.43
CA TYR A 763 17.25 -10.39 -9.14
C TYR A 763 17.65 -9.49 -7.97
N LEU A 764 18.79 -8.80 -7.99
CA LEU A 764 19.20 -7.79 -7.01
C LEU A 764 18.27 -6.58 -6.84
N LEU A 765 17.26 -6.40 -7.70
CA LEU A 765 16.41 -5.23 -7.79
C LEU A 765 14.93 -5.50 -7.54
N VAL A 766 14.42 -6.60 -8.11
CA VAL A 766 13.07 -7.11 -7.86
C VAL A 766 13.08 -8.03 -6.64
N GLU A 767 14.17 -8.77 -6.40
CA GLU A 767 14.24 -9.68 -5.26
C GLU A 767 14.63 -9.05 -3.94
N PRO A 768 15.17 -7.83 -3.75
CA PRO A 768 15.14 -7.20 -2.44
C PRO A 768 13.71 -7.11 -1.91
N MET A 769 12.69 -7.09 -2.77
CA MET A 769 11.28 -7.24 -2.36
C MET A 769 10.85 -8.69 -2.10
N ALA A 770 11.67 -9.68 -2.46
CA ALA A 770 11.57 -11.11 -2.10
C ALA A 770 12.47 -11.50 -0.88
N VAL A 771 13.63 -10.86 -0.73
CA VAL A 771 14.65 -10.99 0.31
C VAL A 771 14.24 -10.21 1.55
N ALA A 772 13.72 -9.00 1.38
CA ALA A 772 13.17 -8.20 2.47
C ALA A 772 12.11 -8.99 3.24
N PRO A 773 11.13 -9.68 2.62
CA PRO A 773 10.25 -10.60 3.31
C PRO A 773 11.00 -11.53 4.26
N ALA A 774 11.88 -12.40 3.77
CA ALA A 774 12.51 -13.42 4.59
C ALA A 774 13.48 -12.83 5.65
N ALA A 775 14.30 -11.84 5.29
CA ALA A 775 15.25 -11.21 6.20
C ALA A 775 14.55 -10.35 7.27
N ILE A 776 13.49 -9.61 6.90
CA ILE A 776 12.69 -8.83 7.85
C ILE A 776 11.84 -9.76 8.71
N ILE A 777 11.25 -10.83 8.18
CA ILE A 777 10.55 -11.85 8.98
C ILE A 777 11.54 -12.44 9.99
N LEU A 778 12.74 -12.84 9.56
CA LEU A 778 13.76 -13.36 10.47
C LEU A 778 14.17 -12.33 11.53
N GLY A 779 14.47 -11.10 11.12
CA GLY A 779 14.80 -10.00 12.03
C GLY A 779 13.67 -9.65 12.99
N ALA A 780 12.42 -9.72 12.54
CA ALA A 780 11.23 -9.53 13.35
C ALA A 780 11.07 -10.65 14.38
N PHE A 781 11.32 -11.90 14.01
CA PHE A 781 11.33 -13.05 14.93
C PHE A 781 12.41 -12.88 16.00
N ILE A 782 13.63 -12.49 15.61
CA ILE A 782 14.74 -12.21 16.53
C ILE A 782 14.37 -11.05 17.47
N ALA A 783 13.88 -9.94 16.93
CA ALA A 783 13.46 -8.78 17.72
C ALA A 783 12.31 -9.13 18.66
N CYS A 784 11.38 -10.01 18.24
CA CYS A 784 10.27 -10.43 19.07
C CYS A 784 10.72 -11.25 20.29
N ALA A 785 11.79 -12.01 20.14
CA ALA A 785 12.41 -12.81 21.19
C ALA A 785 13.33 -11.98 22.12
N ALA A 786 13.95 -10.90 21.61
CA ALA A 786 14.93 -10.10 22.34
C ALA A 786 14.36 -9.19 23.44
N THR A 787 13.04 -8.96 23.50
CA THR A 787 12.44 -8.04 24.47
C THR A 787 12.45 -8.60 25.90
N THR A 788 13.21 -7.97 26.80
CA THR A 788 13.19 -8.18 28.25
C THR A 788 12.11 -7.33 28.91
N PRO A 789 11.41 -7.80 29.95
CA PRO A 789 10.90 -6.90 30.97
C PRO A 789 12.07 -6.53 31.90
N LYS A 790 12.35 -5.23 32.03
CA LYS A 790 13.03 -4.71 33.23
C LYS A 790 12.06 -4.85 34.41
N THR A 791 11.97 -6.03 34.98
CA THR A 791 11.25 -6.30 36.24
C THR A 791 12.21 -6.96 37.22
N SER A 792 13.32 -6.28 37.53
CA SER A 792 14.17 -6.63 38.67
C SER A 792 14.44 -5.45 39.62
N GLN A 793 13.76 -4.30 39.47
CA GLN A 793 13.90 -3.16 40.39
C GLN A 793 12.65 -2.81 41.22
N LEU A 794 11.56 -3.59 41.13
CA LEU A 794 10.34 -3.34 41.94
C LEU A 794 10.10 -4.36 43.07
N VAL A 795 11.10 -5.19 43.42
CA VAL A 795 10.96 -6.18 44.52
C VAL A 795 11.90 -5.90 45.71
N GLN A 796 12.64 -4.79 45.71
CA GLN A 796 13.55 -4.44 46.82
C GLN A 796 13.16 -3.22 47.66
N VAL A 797 12.00 -2.59 47.45
CA VAL A 797 11.58 -1.43 48.26
C VAL A 797 10.59 -1.79 49.38
N ASP A 798 10.09 -3.03 49.46
CA ASP A 798 9.02 -3.37 50.42
C ASP A 798 9.40 -4.45 51.46
N LYS A 799 10.69 -4.53 51.81
CA LYS A 799 11.17 -5.40 52.92
C LYS A 799 11.95 -4.67 54.02
N SER A 800 12.11 -3.34 53.96
CA SER A 800 12.75 -2.56 55.03
C SER A 800 11.77 -1.69 55.84
N SER A 801 10.47 -1.71 55.54
CA SER A 801 9.44 -0.90 56.20
C SER A 801 8.60 -1.65 57.25
N ALA A 802 8.91 -2.94 57.52
CA ALA A 802 8.12 -3.79 58.43
C ALA A 802 8.83 -4.19 59.74
N GLU A 803 9.93 -3.53 60.11
CA GLU A 803 10.67 -3.84 61.36
C GLU A 803 10.84 -2.66 62.35
N ASN A 804 10.19 -1.52 62.13
CA ASN A 804 10.19 -0.41 63.10
C ASN A 804 8.76 0.03 63.47
N THR A 805 8.03 -0.85 64.16
CA THR A 805 6.98 -0.47 65.13
C THR A 805 6.87 -1.58 66.17
N LYS A 806 7.67 -1.47 67.24
CA LYS A 806 7.36 -1.94 68.58
C LYS A 806 7.75 -0.84 69.56
#